data_AF-A0A8C2WQ35-F1
#
_entry.id   AF-A0A8C2WQ35-F1
#
_cell.length_a   1.000
_cell.length_b   1.000
_cell.length_c   1.000
_cell.angle_alpha   90.00
_cell.angle_beta   90.00
_cell.angle_gamma   90.00
#
_symmetry.space_group_name_H-M   'P 1'
#
loop_
_entity.id
_entity.type
_entity.pdbx_description
1 polymer ?
#
loop_
_entity_poly.entity_id
_entity_poly.type
_entity_poly.pdbx_seq_one_letter_code
_entity_poly.pdbx_strand_id
1 'polypeptide(L)'
;MADTLTLFTSIGLSEQKAKETLKNEALSSALKDAIIQARRTCGASGVDKAIGTLLYSMASRLKDPKRLAFLSDGIVQCKICTELQLAAALEFVKSHPQDPINQGEFDEACGVGVAITPEQIEEAVESLIKKHKEQLLKERYHFNMGLLMGEARSALKWADGKVVKNEVDLQVLHLLGPKTEADLEKKVKVARVHLFKRKRSVYEGMTGEGRSLMEQLRGEALKFHKPGENYKTEGYVVTPNTMDLLKKHMELTGGQIRSRFPPEPNGILHIGHAKAINFNFGFAKANNGICFLRYDDTNPEKEEEKYFTAIRDMVEWLGYEPFAVTHASDNFQQLYDLAVDLVRRGHAFVCHQKGEELKGHNAPPSPWRDRPAEESLVLFDRMKKGLFAEGEATLRMKMVMEDGKLDPVAYRIKYTPHHRTGDEWCIYPTYDYTHCLCDSIENITHSLCTKEFQARRSSYFWLCNALDVYCPVQWEYGRLNLTYTVVSKRKIIKLVETGVVRDWDDPRLFTLTALRRRGFPPEAINNFCARVGVTVSQTTTEPHLLEACVRDVLNDTAPRAMAVLQPLRVTIANLPEGSKSDVRVPDFPANEAKGSHAVPFSSTIFIEQSDFREVMEKGYKRLTPDQPVGLRHAGYVISFQKVIKVRLPRVSRCVVELEVTCCSSETAEKPKAFIHWVSQPLTCEVRLYERLFLHKHPEDQSVVPNGFLSDINPDSLHVISGALVDTSVKRAKALDRFQFERVGYFSLDPDSTADKLIFNRTVTLKEDPGKI
;
A
#
# COMPACT_ATOMS: atom_id res chain seq x y z
N MET A 1 -8.14 27.61 47.23
CA MET A 1 -9.30 27.34 46.34
C MET A 1 -9.00 27.64 44.88
N ALA A 2 -8.70 28.90 44.48
CA ALA A 2 -8.48 29.23 43.06
C ALA A 2 -7.40 28.38 42.36
N ASP A 3 -6.23 28.23 42.99
CA ASP A 3 -5.12 27.41 42.49
C ASP A 3 -5.51 25.93 42.24
N THR A 4 -6.24 25.32 43.20
CA THR A 4 -6.70 23.93 43.10
C THR A 4 -7.80 23.74 42.05
N LEU A 5 -8.64 24.75 41.81
CA LEU A 5 -9.62 24.75 40.71
C LEU A 5 -8.89 24.72 39.36
N THR A 6 -7.88 25.58 39.18
CA THR A 6 -7.02 25.62 37.99
C THR A 6 -6.26 24.30 37.80
N LEU A 7 -5.76 23.69 38.88
CA LEU A 7 -5.10 22.39 38.84
C LEU A 7 -6.03 21.31 38.26
N PHE A 8 -7.27 21.22 38.76
CA PHE A 8 -8.23 20.23 38.29
C PHE A 8 -8.71 20.48 36.86
N THR A 9 -8.92 21.73 36.44
CA THR A 9 -9.26 22.02 35.03
C THR A 9 -8.08 21.78 34.09
N SER A 10 -6.83 21.94 34.54
CA SER A 10 -5.64 21.69 33.72
C SER A 10 -5.53 20.22 33.27
N ILE A 11 -6.01 19.28 34.09
CA ILE A 11 -6.02 17.85 33.79
C ILE A 11 -7.30 17.37 33.06
N GLY A 12 -8.12 18.30 32.56
CA GLY A 12 -9.27 17.98 31.69
C GLY A 12 -10.64 17.91 32.35
N LEU A 13 -10.76 18.11 33.67
CA LEU A 13 -12.07 18.22 34.32
C LEU A 13 -12.80 19.49 33.86
N SER A 14 -14.11 19.39 33.62
CA SER A 14 -14.93 20.59 33.39
C SER A 14 -14.96 21.46 34.65
N GLU A 15 -15.11 22.78 34.49
CA GLU A 15 -15.13 23.71 35.61
C GLU A 15 -16.22 23.36 36.65
N GLN A 16 -17.39 22.90 36.17
CA GLN A 16 -18.45 22.36 37.03
C GLN A 16 -17.96 21.13 37.83
N LYS A 17 -17.34 20.14 37.17
CA LYS A 17 -16.88 18.92 37.83
C LYS A 17 -15.73 19.19 38.80
N ALA A 18 -14.86 20.14 38.50
CA ALA A 18 -13.82 20.61 39.39
C ALA A 18 -14.42 21.29 40.64
N LYS A 19 -15.43 22.16 40.49
CA LYS A 19 -16.18 22.76 41.61
C LYS A 19 -16.94 21.74 42.46
N GLU A 20 -17.51 20.70 41.85
CA GLU A 20 -18.10 19.57 42.60
C GLU A 20 -17.04 18.80 43.39
N THR A 21 -15.89 18.53 42.77
CA THR A 21 -14.79 17.76 43.38
C THR A 21 -14.16 18.49 44.56
N LEU A 22 -14.01 19.81 44.48
CA LEU A 22 -13.49 20.65 45.58
C LEU A 22 -14.38 20.63 46.85
N LYS A 23 -15.65 20.22 46.75
CA LYS A 23 -16.53 20.05 47.93
C LYS A 23 -16.29 18.74 48.69
N ASN A 24 -15.57 17.79 48.09
CA ASN A 24 -15.17 16.54 48.73
C ASN A 24 -13.68 16.63 49.08
N GLU A 25 -13.37 17.01 50.31
CA GLU A 25 -12.00 17.27 50.76
C GLU A 25 -11.09 16.05 50.60
N ALA A 26 -11.58 14.85 50.91
CA ALA A 26 -10.82 13.60 50.78
C ALA A 26 -10.45 13.31 49.31
N LEU A 27 -11.43 13.39 48.39
CA LEU A 27 -11.19 13.24 46.96
C LEU A 27 -10.29 14.36 46.41
N SER A 28 -10.52 15.59 46.84
CA SER A 28 -9.72 16.74 46.44
C SER A 28 -8.25 16.60 46.87
N SER A 29 -7.96 16.03 48.05
CA SER A 29 -6.58 15.74 48.48
C SER A 29 -5.99 14.60 47.64
N ALA A 30 -6.64 13.45 47.58
CA ALA A 30 -6.13 12.27 46.87
C ALA A 30 -5.85 12.58 45.38
N LEU A 31 -6.73 13.34 44.73
CA LEU A 31 -6.54 13.80 43.36
C LEU A 31 -5.36 14.76 43.22
N LYS A 32 -5.20 15.71 44.15
CA LYS A 32 -4.05 16.63 44.17
C LYS A 32 -2.74 15.87 44.31
N ASP A 33 -2.68 14.90 45.21
CA ASP A 33 -1.49 14.09 45.47
C ASP A 33 -1.15 13.20 44.26
N ALA A 34 -2.16 12.61 43.62
CA ALA A 34 -2.00 11.86 42.37
C ALA A 34 -1.46 12.72 41.21
N ILE A 35 -1.95 13.97 41.06
CA ILE A 35 -1.43 14.90 40.04
C ILE A 35 0.00 15.34 40.36
N ILE A 36 0.35 15.54 41.63
CA ILE A 36 1.71 15.89 42.05
C ILE A 36 2.68 14.74 41.76
N GLN A 37 2.30 13.50 42.08
CA GLN A 37 3.08 12.31 41.74
C GLN A 37 3.25 12.20 40.22
N ALA A 38 2.15 12.29 39.47
CA ALA A 38 2.18 12.22 38.01
C ALA A 38 3.12 13.26 37.37
N ARG A 39 3.10 14.50 37.85
CA ARG A 39 3.98 15.58 37.37
C ARG A 39 5.47 15.34 37.65
N ARG A 40 5.82 14.64 38.74
CA ARG A 40 7.21 14.24 39.01
C ARG A 40 7.73 13.25 37.97
N THR A 41 6.87 12.34 37.54
CA THR A 41 7.20 11.29 36.56
C THR A 41 7.15 11.80 35.10
N CYS A 42 6.23 12.71 34.75
CA CYS A 42 6.10 13.27 33.39
C CYS A 42 7.19 14.30 32.98
N GLY A 43 7.85 14.96 33.94
CA GLY A 43 8.77 16.07 33.67
C GLY A 43 8.10 17.26 32.98
N ALA A 44 8.82 17.92 32.06
CA ALA A 44 8.37 19.13 31.35
C ALA A 44 7.14 18.93 30.45
N SER A 45 6.80 17.67 30.13
CA SER A 45 5.67 17.26 29.27
C SER A 45 4.29 17.60 29.84
N GLY A 46 4.20 17.77 31.18
CA GLY A 46 2.93 17.96 31.87
C GLY A 46 2.08 16.69 31.97
N VAL A 47 0.82 16.85 32.38
CA VAL A 47 -0.17 15.76 32.47
C VAL A 47 -1.26 16.04 31.43
N ASP A 48 -1.45 15.13 30.48
CA ASP A 48 -2.50 15.28 29.48
C ASP A 48 -3.91 15.02 30.03
N LYS A 49 -4.94 15.28 29.22
CA LYS A 49 -6.35 15.19 29.63
C LYS A 49 -6.89 13.75 29.74
N ALA A 50 -6.31 12.78 29.05
CA ALA A 50 -6.66 11.36 29.20
C ALA A 50 -6.04 10.80 30.49
N ILE A 51 -4.74 11.01 30.70
CA ILE A 51 -4.05 10.70 31.96
C ILE A 51 -4.79 11.36 33.13
N GLY A 52 -5.12 12.64 33.00
CA GLY A 52 -5.91 13.38 33.99
C GLY A 52 -7.28 12.78 34.31
N THR A 53 -8.00 12.29 33.30
CA THR A 53 -9.28 11.61 33.49
C THR A 53 -9.11 10.28 34.24
N LEU A 54 -8.07 9.51 33.92
CA LEU A 54 -7.76 8.25 34.62
C LEU A 54 -7.30 8.50 36.06
N LEU A 55 -6.48 9.52 36.32
CA LEU A 55 -6.11 9.92 37.69
C LEU A 55 -7.33 10.35 38.52
N TYR A 56 -8.33 11.01 37.90
CA TYR A 56 -9.61 11.33 38.54
C TYR A 56 -10.43 10.08 38.86
N SER A 57 -10.58 9.16 37.90
CA SER A 57 -11.28 7.89 38.11
C SER A 57 -10.60 7.05 39.20
N MET A 58 -9.27 6.99 39.19
CA MET A 58 -8.47 6.34 40.23
C MET A 58 -8.71 6.97 41.60
N ALA A 59 -8.51 8.27 41.75
CA ALA A 59 -8.64 8.97 43.04
C ALA A 59 -10.06 8.91 43.62
N SER A 60 -11.09 8.81 42.77
CA SER A 60 -12.50 8.70 43.20
C SER A 60 -12.94 7.27 43.57
N ARG A 61 -12.15 6.25 43.24
CA ARG A 61 -12.50 4.83 43.42
C ARG A 61 -11.53 4.06 44.32
N LEU A 62 -10.29 4.54 44.46
CA LEU A 62 -9.24 3.90 45.24
C LEU A 62 -9.55 3.98 46.74
N LYS A 63 -9.58 2.81 47.40
CA LYS A 63 -9.84 2.70 48.85
C LYS A 63 -8.57 2.61 49.70
N ASP A 64 -7.48 2.09 49.14
CA ASP A 64 -6.19 1.99 49.83
C ASP A 64 -5.25 3.12 49.37
N PRO A 65 -5.02 4.17 50.19
CA PRO A 65 -4.18 5.29 49.80
C PRO A 65 -2.70 4.90 49.63
N LYS A 66 -2.24 3.76 50.18
CA LYS A 66 -0.86 3.27 49.96
C LYS A 66 -0.58 2.95 48.50
N ARG A 67 -1.62 2.58 47.75
CA ARG A 67 -1.55 2.19 46.33
C ARG A 67 -1.62 3.38 45.37
N LEU A 68 -1.84 4.59 45.88
CA LEU A 68 -2.03 5.80 45.07
C LEU A 68 -0.80 6.11 44.22
N ALA A 69 0.41 6.05 44.80
CA ALA A 69 1.64 6.29 44.05
C ALA A 69 1.84 5.24 42.94
N PHE A 70 1.75 3.96 43.31
CA PHE A 70 1.90 2.82 42.39
C PHE A 70 0.96 2.91 41.17
N LEU A 71 -0.33 3.18 41.39
CA LEU A 71 -1.30 3.31 40.30
C LEU A 71 -1.12 4.63 39.52
N SER A 72 -0.73 5.74 40.16
CA SER A 72 -0.43 6.99 39.46
C SER A 72 0.75 6.84 38.50
N ASP A 73 1.82 6.17 38.94
CA ASP A 73 2.99 5.89 38.11
C ASP A 73 2.65 4.91 36.97
N GLY A 74 1.80 3.90 37.22
CA GLY A 74 1.30 2.99 36.19
C GLY A 74 0.46 3.69 35.10
N ILE A 75 -0.36 4.68 35.47
CA ILE A 75 -1.12 5.49 34.50
C ILE A 75 -0.16 6.39 33.69
N VAL A 76 0.80 7.04 34.34
CA VAL A 76 1.75 7.95 33.66
C VAL A 76 2.75 7.23 32.75
N GLN A 77 3.17 6.02 33.12
CA GLN A 77 4.02 5.17 32.28
C GLN A 77 3.25 4.53 31.10
N CYS A 78 1.98 4.91 30.87
CA CYS A 78 1.11 4.31 29.86
C CYS A 78 0.99 2.77 29.97
N LYS A 79 1.08 2.24 31.20
CA LYS A 79 0.74 0.84 31.50
C LYS A 79 -0.77 0.67 31.66
N ILE A 80 -1.43 1.67 32.23
CA ILE A 80 -2.88 1.74 32.42
C ILE A 80 -3.42 2.90 31.56
N CYS A 81 -3.90 2.59 30.36
CA CYS A 81 -4.35 3.57 29.36
C CYS A 81 -5.86 3.67 29.23
N THR A 82 -6.63 2.76 29.84
CA THR A 82 -8.09 2.68 29.72
C THR A 82 -8.79 2.57 31.07
N GLU A 83 -10.04 3.01 31.13
CA GLU A 83 -10.90 2.84 32.32
C GLU A 83 -11.11 1.38 32.72
N LEU A 84 -10.97 0.45 31.77
CA LEU A 84 -11.11 -0.98 32.03
C LEU A 84 -9.85 -1.58 32.66
N GLN A 85 -8.66 -1.26 32.14
CA GLN A 85 -7.39 -1.60 32.80
C GLN A 85 -7.33 -0.98 34.20
N LEU A 86 -7.81 0.26 34.36
CA LEU A 86 -7.90 0.91 35.67
C LEU A 86 -8.92 0.21 36.60
N ALA A 87 -10.05 -0.26 36.08
CA ALA A 87 -11.01 -1.03 36.87
C ALA A 87 -10.41 -2.35 37.36
N ALA A 88 -9.70 -3.07 36.49
CA ALA A 88 -8.98 -4.29 36.84
C ALA A 88 -7.86 -4.01 37.87
N ALA A 89 -7.09 -2.94 37.70
CA ALA A 89 -6.05 -2.54 38.65
C ALA A 89 -6.61 -2.20 40.03
N LEU A 90 -7.74 -1.49 40.10
CA LEU A 90 -8.44 -1.19 41.35
C LEU A 90 -9.01 -2.44 42.04
N GLU A 91 -9.42 -3.45 41.27
CA GLU A 91 -9.85 -4.74 41.79
C GLU A 91 -8.68 -5.62 42.24
N PHE A 92 -7.57 -5.60 41.51
CA PHE A 92 -6.33 -6.30 41.85
C PHE A 92 -5.76 -5.80 43.18
N VAL A 93 -5.53 -4.49 43.33
CA VAL A 93 -4.96 -3.94 44.58
C VAL A 93 -5.88 -4.10 45.79
N LYS A 94 -7.20 -4.26 45.56
CA LYS A 94 -8.19 -4.57 46.60
C LYS A 94 -8.15 -6.04 47.02
N SER A 95 -7.87 -6.95 46.09
CA SER A 95 -7.76 -8.39 46.36
C SER A 95 -6.36 -8.80 46.86
N HIS A 96 -5.33 -8.01 46.56
CA HIS A 96 -3.93 -8.24 46.94
C HIS A 96 -3.44 -7.13 47.89
N PRO A 97 -3.88 -7.11 49.16
CA PRO A 97 -3.52 -6.06 50.12
C PRO A 97 -2.07 -6.16 50.64
N GLN A 98 -1.37 -7.26 50.41
CA GLN A 98 -0.03 -7.51 50.95
C GLN A 98 1.06 -6.75 50.17
N ASP A 99 2.22 -6.55 50.80
CA ASP A 99 3.40 -5.93 50.22
C ASP A 99 4.57 -6.93 50.20
N PRO A 100 5.39 -6.97 49.13
CA PRO A 100 5.25 -6.23 47.88
C PRO A 100 4.17 -6.81 46.94
N ILE A 101 3.62 -5.97 46.05
CA ILE A 101 2.80 -6.45 44.92
C ILE A 101 3.69 -7.22 43.95
N ASN A 102 3.24 -8.39 43.49
CA ASN A 102 3.87 -9.07 42.36
C ASN A 102 3.55 -8.32 41.06
N GLN A 103 4.56 -7.69 40.47
CA GLN A 103 4.41 -6.90 39.25
C GLN A 103 3.93 -7.75 38.05
N GLY A 104 4.36 -9.01 37.95
CA GLY A 104 3.97 -9.89 36.84
C GLY A 104 2.49 -10.25 36.87
N GLU A 105 2.00 -10.68 38.03
CA GLU A 105 0.57 -10.96 38.26
C GLU A 105 -0.30 -9.69 38.08
N PHE A 106 0.19 -8.53 38.52
CA PHE A 106 -0.49 -7.26 38.31
C PHE A 106 -0.58 -6.91 36.82
N ASP A 107 0.54 -6.98 36.10
CA ASP A 107 0.60 -6.62 34.68
C ASP A 107 -0.30 -7.55 33.84
N GLU A 108 -0.30 -8.86 34.12
CA GLU A 108 -1.18 -9.84 33.46
C GLU A 108 -2.67 -9.59 33.79
N ALA A 109 -3.02 -9.48 35.07
CA ALA A 109 -4.41 -9.30 35.50
C ALA A 109 -5.03 -7.99 35.00
N CYS A 110 -4.21 -6.95 34.84
CA CYS A 110 -4.63 -5.62 34.38
C CYS A 110 -4.48 -5.41 32.87
N GLY A 111 -3.94 -6.38 32.12
CA GLY A 111 -3.73 -6.25 30.67
C GLY A 111 -2.71 -5.18 30.30
N VAL A 112 -1.67 -5.00 31.12
CA VAL A 112 -0.55 -4.09 30.83
C VAL A 112 0.23 -4.64 29.64
N GLY A 113 0.53 -3.77 28.67
CA GLY A 113 1.18 -4.17 27.41
C GLY A 113 0.26 -4.87 26.41
N VAL A 114 -0.99 -5.17 26.76
CA VAL A 114 -1.97 -5.72 25.82
C VAL A 114 -2.58 -4.58 24.99
N ALA A 115 -2.15 -4.47 23.73
CA ALA A 115 -2.77 -3.60 22.74
C ALA A 115 -3.69 -4.43 21.83
N ILE A 116 -4.99 -4.10 21.81
CA ILE A 116 -5.93 -4.68 20.83
C ILE A 116 -5.91 -3.83 19.57
N THR A 117 -5.63 -4.43 18.41
CA THR A 117 -5.59 -3.72 17.13
C THR A 117 -6.99 -3.60 16.50
N PRO A 118 -7.21 -2.65 15.57
CA PRO A 118 -8.46 -2.58 14.82
C PRO A 118 -8.80 -3.88 14.09
N GLU A 119 -7.80 -4.54 13.50
CA GLU A 119 -7.95 -5.79 12.74
C GLU A 119 -8.43 -6.93 13.64
N GLN A 120 -7.94 -7.02 14.88
CA GLN A 120 -8.45 -8.00 15.86
C GLN A 120 -9.92 -7.76 16.23
N ILE A 121 -10.36 -6.49 16.25
CA ILE A 121 -11.77 -6.13 16.48
C ILE A 121 -12.60 -6.50 15.25
N GLU A 122 -12.11 -6.21 14.05
CA GLU A 122 -12.75 -6.53 12.77
C GLU A 122 -12.97 -8.05 12.62
N GLU A 123 -11.93 -8.87 12.80
CA GLU A 123 -12.00 -10.34 12.75
C GLU A 123 -12.97 -10.93 13.79
N ALA A 124 -12.94 -10.41 15.02
CA ALA A 124 -13.82 -10.87 16.09
C ALA A 124 -15.29 -10.53 15.80
N VAL A 125 -15.56 -9.32 15.27
CA VAL A 125 -16.91 -8.90 14.88
C VAL A 125 -17.38 -9.67 13.65
N GLU A 126 -16.54 -9.91 12.66
CA GLU A 126 -16.88 -10.68 11.46
C GLU A 126 -17.24 -12.13 11.83
N SER A 127 -16.44 -12.76 12.68
CA SER A 127 -16.70 -14.11 13.22
C SER A 127 -18.06 -14.20 13.93
N LEU A 128 -18.41 -13.18 14.73
CA LEU A 128 -19.70 -13.10 15.41
C LEU A 128 -20.88 -12.83 14.45
N ILE A 129 -20.69 -11.97 13.45
CA ILE A 129 -21.70 -11.72 12.42
C ILE A 129 -21.91 -12.98 11.58
N LYS A 130 -20.85 -13.71 11.23
CA LYS A 130 -20.91 -15.01 10.54
C LYS A 130 -21.65 -16.06 11.37
N LYS A 131 -21.38 -16.14 12.68
CA LYS A 131 -22.08 -17.01 13.63
C LYS A 131 -23.59 -16.71 13.72
N HIS A 132 -23.98 -15.44 13.67
CA HIS A 132 -25.38 -15.00 13.80
C HIS A 132 -26.05 -14.65 12.45
N LYS A 133 -25.41 -14.95 11.30
CA LYS A 133 -25.76 -14.41 9.98
C LYS A 133 -27.20 -14.68 9.56
N GLU A 134 -27.69 -15.90 9.75
CA GLU A 134 -29.07 -16.28 9.38
C GLU A 134 -30.11 -15.50 10.19
N GLN A 135 -29.88 -15.34 11.50
CA GLN A 135 -30.78 -14.60 12.38
C GLN A 135 -30.70 -13.08 12.12
N LEU A 136 -29.51 -12.55 11.83
CA LEU A 136 -29.32 -11.16 11.40
C LEU A 136 -30.06 -10.85 10.10
N LEU A 137 -29.96 -11.70 9.08
CA LEU A 137 -30.67 -11.52 7.81
C LEU A 137 -32.20 -11.63 7.99
N LYS A 138 -32.67 -12.52 8.87
CA LYS A 138 -34.10 -12.74 9.14
C LYS A 138 -34.75 -11.65 9.99
N GLU A 139 -34.09 -11.19 11.06
CA GLU A 139 -34.62 -10.18 11.97
C GLU A 139 -34.22 -8.74 11.60
N ARG A 140 -33.23 -8.58 10.69
CA ARG A 140 -32.61 -7.30 10.33
C ARG A 140 -32.27 -6.48 11.58
N TYR A 141 -32.74 -5.25 11.68
CA TYR A 141 -32.44 -4.36 12.81
C TYR A 141 -33.30 -4.62 14.07
N HIS A 142 -34.19 -5.62 14.04
CA HIS A 142 -34.86 -6.12 15.24
C HIS A 142 -34.03 -7.13 16.04
N PHE A 143 -32.91 -7.59 15.48
CA PHE A 143 -31.95 -8.45 16.17
C PHE A 143 -31.32 -7.69 17.36
N ASN A 144 -31.08 -8.39 18.46
CA ASN A 144 -30.45 -7.79 19.64
C ASN A 144 -28.93 -7.63 19.43
N MET A 145 -28.52 -6.49 18.86
CA MET A 145 -27.10 -6.12 18.69
C MET A 145 -26.30 -6.09 20.01
N GLY A 146 -26.98 -6.10 21.16
CA GLY A 146 -26.38 -6.32 22.48
C GLY A 146 -25.67 -7.67 22.63
N LEU A 147 -26.12 -8.71 21.90
CA LEU A 147 -25.44 -10.01 21.85
C LEU A 147 -24.05 -9.89 21.18
N LEU A 148 -23.98 -9.30 19.98
CA LEU A 148 -22.72 -9.08 19.26
C LEU A 148 -21.73 -8.26 20.11
N MET A 149 -22.19 -7.14 20.68
CA MET A 149 -21.35 -6.31 21.56
C MET A 149 -20.92 -7.03 22.85
N GLY A 150 -21.76 -7.92 23.40
CA GLY A 150 -21.45 -8.69 24.61
C GLY A 150 -20.44 -9.81 24.34
N GLU A 151 -20.64 -10.57 23.27
CA GLU A 151 -19.72 -11.63 22.84
C GLU A 151 -18.37 -11.05 22.39
N ALA A 152 -18.36 -9.93 21.64
CA ALA A 152 -17.13 -9.26 21.22
C ALA A 152 -16.30 -8.74 22.40
N ARG A 153 -16.96 -8.20 23.44
CA ARG A 153 -16.28 -7.80 24.70
C ARG A 153 -15.80 -8.98 25.54
N SER A 154 -16.42 -10.16 25.39
CA SER A 154 -15.98 -11.38 26.06
C SER A 154 -14.75 -11.97 25.36
N ALA A 155 -14.69 -11.91 24.03
CA ALA A 155 -13.54 -12.33 23.24
C ALA A 155 -12.35 -11.35 23.38
N LEU A 156 -12.62 -10.04 23.26
CA LEU A 156 -11.62 -8.98 23.31
C LEU A 156 -11.76 -8.16 24.59
N LYS A 157 -11.41 -8.80 25.72
CA LYS A 157 -11.57 -8.22 27.07
C LYS A 157 -11.12 -6.76 27.14
N TRP A 158 -9.94 -6.44 26.61
CA TRP A 158 -9.30 -5.11 26.74
C TRP A 158 -9.63 -4.11 25.62
N ALA A 159 -10.52 -4.44 24.68
CA ALA A 159 -10.86 -3.54 23.57
C ALA A 159 -11.69 -2.32 24.02
N ASP A 160 -11.52 -1.17 23.36
CA ASP A 160 -12.40 -0.02 23.56
C ASP A 160 -13.82 -0.38 23.10
N GLY A 161 -14.73 -0.48 24.07
CA GLY A 161 -16.13 -0.85 23.84
C GLY A 161 -16.95 0.12 22.98
N LYS A 162 -16.40 1.29 22.62
CA LYS A 162 -16.93 2.21 21.59
C LYS A 162 -16.39 1.86 20.20
N VAL A 163 -15.12 1.47 20.08
CA VAL A 163 -14.53 0.99 18.82
C VAL A 163 -15.22 -0.30 18.39
N VAL A 164 -15.31 -1.29 19.30
CA VAL A 164 -16.09 -2.53 19.10
C VAL A 164 -17.53 -2.24 18.66
N LYS A 165 -18.18 -1.25 19.28
CA LYS A 165 -19.54 -0.87 18.89
C LYS A 165 -19.58 -0.29 17.46
N ASN A 166 -18.69 0.63 17.12
CA ASN A 166 -18.66 1.24 15.79
C ASN A 166 -18.47 0.16 14.71
N GLU A 167 -17.60 -0.83 14.98
CA GLU A 167 -17.32 -1.94 14.05
C GLU A 167 -18.54 -2.85 13.87
N VAL A 168 -19.22 -3.21 14.96
CA VAL A 168 -20.50 -3.94 14.91
C VAL A 168 -21.55 -3.14 14.12
N ASP A 169 -21.74 -1.85 14.42
CA ASP A 169 -22.71 -0.99 13.72
C ASP A 169 -22.37 -0.89 12.21
N LEU A 170 -21.09 -0.93 11.84
CA LEU A 170 -20.58 -0.83 10.47
C LEU A 170 -20.75 -2.14 9.67
N GLN A 171 -20.25 -3.27 10.15
CA GLN A 171 -20.37 -4.55 9.44
C GLN A 171 -21.83 -5.01 9.37
N VAL A 172 -22.67 -4.70 10.38
CA VAL A 172 -24.12 -4.94 10.30
C VAL A 172 -24.77 -4.06 9.23
N LEU A 173 -24.34 -2.80 9.05
CA LEU A 173 -24.79 -1.96 7.95
C LEU A 173 -24.36 -2.52 6.59
N HIS A 174 -23.13 -3.04 6.45
CA HIS A 174 -22.67 -3.70 5.23
C HIS A 174 -23.48 -4.97 4.91
N LEU A 175 -23.80 -5.80 5.91
CA LEU A 175 -24.57 -7.03 5.72
C LEU A 175 -26.05 -6.79 5.41
N LEU A 176 -26.70 -5.84 6.11
CA LEU A 176 -28.14 -5.63 6.03
C LEU A 176 -28.55 -4.54 5.04
N GLY A 177 -27.65 -3.64 4.66
CA GLY A 177 -28.00 -2.37 4.03
C GLY A 177 -28.72 -1.43 4.99
N PRO A 178 -29.27 -0.30 4.52
CA PRO A 178 -29.85 0.75 5.36
C PRO A 178 -31.09 0.27 6.11
N LYS A 179 -31.46 1.01 7.17
CA LYS A 179 -32.73 0.81 7.89
C LYS A 179 -33.91 1.17 6.99
N THR A 180 -34.86 0.25 6.88
CA THR A 180 -36.14 0.45 6.18
C THR A 180 -37.22 0.97 7.13
N GLU A 181 -38.38 1.38 6.63
CA GLU A 181 -39.50 1.77 7.49
C GLU A 181 -40.01 0.60 8.35
N ALA A 182 -39.99 -0.62 7.81
CA ALA A 182 -40.30 -1.85 8.55
C ALA A 182 -39.32 -2.10 9.71
N ASP A 183 -38.05 -1.69 9.59
CA ASP A 183 -37.06 -1.75 10.68
C ASP A 183 -37.31 -0.70 11.80
N LEU A 184 -38.24 0.24 11.60
CA LEU A 184 -38.63 1.27 12.57
C LEU A 184 -39.95 0.96 13.28
N GLU A 185 -40.69 -0.05 12.82
CA GLU A 185 -41.88 -0.55 13.50
C GLU A 185 -41.50 -1.16 14.86
N LYS A 186 -42.30 -0.88 15.89
CA LYS A 186 -41.97 -1.33 17.25
C LYS A 186 -42.49 -2.74 17.48
N LYS A 187 -41.58 -3.71 17.67
CA LYS A 187 -41.89 -4.91 18.48
C LYS A 187 -42.59 -4.45 19.78
N VAL A 188 -43.72 -5.08 20.11
CA VAL A 188 -44.53 -4.76 21.30
C VAL A 188 -43.65 -4.85 22.55
N LYS A 189 -43.58 -3.77 23.33
CA LYS A 189 -42.59 -3.59 24.40
C LYS A 189 -43.09 -3.95 25.79
N VAL A 190 -42.20 -4.58 26.56
CA VAL A 190 -42.08 -4.35 28.01
C VAL A 190 -41.02 -3.24 28.23
N ALA A 191 -41.22 -2.37 29.23
CA ALA A 191 -40.52 -1.08 29.42
C ALA A 191 -39.18 -1.21 30.20
N ARG A 192 -38.22 -0.25 30.30
CA ARG A 192 -37.87 1.07 29.67
C ARG A 192 -36.35 1.30 29.93
N VAL A 193 -35.59 2.22 29.29
CA VAL A 193 -35.32 3.65 29.66
C VAL A 193 -34.45 4.35 28.55
N HIS A 194 -34.23 5.68 28.61
CA HIS A 194 -33.81 6.65 27.56
C HIS A 194 -32.86 7.76 28.12
N LEU A 195 -32.07 8.62 27.40
CA LEU A 195 -31.62 8.81 25.98
C LEU A 195 -30.44 9.86 25.91
N PHE A 196 -29.46 9.71 24.99
CA PHE A 196 -28.53 10.76 24.42
C PHE A 196 -27.43 11.39 25.35
N LYS A 197 -26.30 11.99 24.88
CA LYS A 197 -26.01 12.89 23.72
C LYS A 197 -24.49 12.94 23.32
N ARG A 198 -24.15 13.58 22.19
CA ARG A 198 -22.81 13.74 21.52
C ARG A 198 -21.71 14.50 22.30
N LYS A 199 -20.43 14.15 22.05
CA LYS A 199 -19.32 15.11 21.76
C LYS A 199 -18.14 14.45 21.00
N ARG A 200 -17.44 15.24 20.17
CA ARG A 200 -16.18 14.89 19.45
C ARG A 200 -14.97 15.29 20.30
N SER A 201 -13.85 14.59 20.15
CA SER A 201 -12.51 15.05 20.56
C SER A 201 -11.50 14.61 19.50
N VAL A 202 -10.68 15.55 19.04
CA VAL A 202 -9.53 15.31 18.15
C VAL A 202 -8.29 15.16 19.04
N TYR A 203 -7.40 14.24 18.68
CA TYR A 203 -6.05 14.16 19.25
C TYR A 203 -5.05 14.50 18.15
N GLU A 204 -4.47 15.70 18.24
CA GLU A 204 -3.24 16.03 17.53
C GLU A 204 -2.05 15.78 18.47
N GLY A 205 -1.04 15.08 17.97
CA GLY A 205 0.27 14.95 18.58
C GLY A 205 1.30 14.93 17.47
N MET A 206 2.03 16.04 17.29
CA MET A 206 3.15 16.12 16.36
C MET A 206 4.47 16.08 17.12
N THR A 207 5.29 15.08 16.83
CA THR A 207 6.75 15.15 16.90
C THR A 207 7.27 14.70 15.54
N GLY A 208 8.23 15.43 14.98
CA GLY A 208 8.60 15.28 13.58
C GLY A 208 9.83 14.42 13.35
N GLU A 209 9.72 13.46 12.43
CA GLU A 209 10.68 13.20 11.34
C GLU A 209 9.95 12.34 10.29
N GLY A 210 10.05 12.68 9.00
CA GLY A 210 9.50 11.93 7.86
C GLY A 210 8.10 11.29 8.01
N ARG A 211 7.01 12.07 7.85
CA ARG A 211 5.61 11.55 7.94
C ARG A 211 5.39 10.30 7.07
N SER A 212 4.86 9.25 7.69
CA SER A 212 4.46 8.01 7.02
C SER A 212 3.37 8.23 5.98
N LEU A 213 3.24 7.31 5.00
CA LEU A 213 2.20 7.37 3.97
C LEU A 213 0.80 7.56 4.58
N MET A 214 0.50 6.80 5.64
CA MET A 214 -0.80 6.82 6.30
C MET A 214 -1.11 8.18 6.94
N GLU A 215 -0.11 8.88 7.48
CA GLU A 215 -0.27 10.24 8.03
C GLU A 215 -0.45 11.29 6.93
N GLN A 216 0.24 11.14 5.79
CA GLN A 216 0.05 12.01 4.63
C GLN A 216 -1.36 11.85 4.02
N LEU A 217 -1.93 10.64 4.08
CA LEU A 217 -3.23 10.31 3.49
C LEU A 217 -4.44 10.57 4.43
N ARG A 218 -4.22 11.05 5.66
CA ARG A 218 -5.35 11.52 6.50
C ARG A 218 -6.03 12.72 5.84
N GLY A 219 -7.35 12.70 5.75
CA GLY A 219 -8.12 13.71 5.01
C GLY A 219 -7.91 15.15 5.49
N GLU A 220 -7.55 15.34 6.76
CA GLU A 220 -7.22 16.64 7.34
C GLU A 220 -5.88 17.22 6.81
N ALA A 221 -4.93 16.37 6.41
CA ALA A 221 -3.69 16.78 5.75
C ALA A 221 -3.91 17.14 4.27
N LEU A 222 -4.82 16.44 3.59
CA LEU A 222 -5.18 16.67 2.17
C LEU A 222 -6.25 17.75 1.95
N LYS A 223 -6.87 18.27 3.03
CA LYS A 223 -8.02 19.20 3.00
C LYS A 223 -9.24 18.67 2.25
N PHE A 224 -9.39 17.35 2.17
CA PHE A 224 -10.56 16.73 1.55
C PHE A 224 -11.80 16.85 2.44
N HIS A 225 -12.98 16.84 1.79
CA HIS A 225 -14.27 16.90 2.48
C HIS A 225 -14.52 15.67 3.36
N LYS A 226 -15.40 15.84 4.36
CA LYS A 226 -15.89 14.73 5.18
C LYS A 226 -17.10 14.09 4.47
N PRO A 227 -17.36 12.78 4.61
CA PRO A 227 -18.52 12.12 4.01
C PRO A 227 -19.82 12.87 4.32
N GLY A 228 -20.65 13.09 3.29
CA GLY A 228 -21.88 13.89 3.37
C GLY A 228 -21.68 15.40 3.31
N GLU A 229 -20.44 15.90 3.27
CA GLU A 229 -20.11 17.34 3.13
C GLU A 229 -19.70 17.73 1.70
N ASN A 230 -20.10 16.94 0.69
CA ASN A 230 -19.75 17.12 -0.73
C ASN A 230 -20.03 18.56 -1.22
N TYR A 231 -21.14 19.15 -0.78
CA TYR A 231 -21.57 20.51 -1.09
C TYR A 231 -20.60 21.63 -0.67
N LYS A 232 -19.51 21.31 0.05
CA LYS A 232 -18.46 22.27 0.42
C LYS A 232 -17.28 22.29 -0.55
N THR A 233 -17.22 21.39 -1.53
CA THR A 233 -16.08 21.28 -2.45
C THR A 233 -16.23 22.20 -3.66
N GLU A 234 -15.11 22.67 -4.20
CA GLU A 234 -15.08 23.59 -5.33
C GLU A 234 -15.77 23.00 -6.57
N GLY A 235 -16.62 23.80 -7.23
CA GLY A 235 -17.38 23.40 -8.42
C GLY A 235 -18.57 22.47 -8.16
N TYR A 236 -18.83 22.05 -6.92
CA TYR A 236 -19.97 21.20 -6.61
C TYR A 236 -21.28 21.99 -6.71
N VAL A 237 -22.28 21.42 -7.40
CA VAL A 237 -23.58 22.05 -7.63
C VAL A 237 -24.59 21.54 -6.60
N VAL A 238 -25.32 22.45 -5.95
CA VAL A 238 -26.41 22.10 -5.03
C VAL A 238 -27.74 22.23 -5.76
N THR A 239 -28.26 21.10 -6.22
CA THR A 239 -29.64 20.96 -6.74
C THR A 239 -30.66 21.00 -5.59
N PRO A 240 -31.97 21.21 -5.85
CA PRO A 240 -33.01 21.15 -4.82
C PRO A 240 -33.00 19.86 -3.99
N ASN A 241 -32.69 18.72 -4.62
CA ASN A 241 -32.72 17.40 -3.98
C ASN A 241 -31.36 16.96 -3.43
N THR A 242 -30.29 17.76 -3.61
CA THR A 242 -28.92 17.42 -3.18
C THR A 242 -28.83 17.07 -1.70
N MET A 243 -29.56 17.78 -0.82
CA MET A 243 -29.51 17.53 0.61
C MET A 243 -30.20 16.21 1.00
N ASP A 244 -31.27 15.83 0.32
CA ASP A 244 -31.95 14.55 0.53
C ASP A 244 -31.16 13.37 -0.05
N LEU A 245 -30.51 13.57 -1.21
CA LEU A 245 -29.57 12.62 -1.79
C LEU A 245 -28.37 12.38 -0.85
N LEU A 246 -27.80 13.45 -0.27
CA LEU A 246 -26.71 13.34 0.71
C LEU A 246 -27.18 12.68 2.02
N LYS A 247 -28.42 12.93 2.47
CA LYS A 247 -29.00 12.24 3.62
C LYS A 247 -29.12 10.73 3.36
N LYS A 248 -29.68 10.33 2.22
CA LYS A 248 -29.79 8.92 1.80
C LYS A 248 -28.42 8.26 1.65
N HIS A 249 -27.44 8.96 1.08
CA HIS A 249 -26.04 8.52 1.01
C HIS A 249 -25.46 8.27 2.41
N MET A 250 -25.68 9.16 3.38
CA MET A 250 -25.21 8.97 4.75
C MET A 250 -25.91 7.80 5.48
N GLU A 251 -27.18 7.52 5.14
CA GLU A 251 -27.91 6.35 5.64
C GLU A 251 -27.38 5.03 5.02
N LEU A 252 -26.99 5.04 3.74
CA LEU A 252 -26.38 3.91 3.04
C LEU A 252 -24.95 3.60 3.48
N THR A 253 -24.17 4.63 3.82
CA THR A 253 -22.72 4.52 4.07
C THR A 253 -22.33 4.59 5.55
N GLY A 254 -23.24 5.01 6.43
CA GLY A 254 -22.92 5.31 7.83
C GLY A 254 -21.97 6.50 8.00
N GLY A 255 -21.67 7.25 6.93
CA GLY A 255 -20.61 8.25 6.90
C GLY A 255 -19.19 7.68 6.77
N GLN A 256 -19.05 6.43 6.31
CA GLN A 256 -17.76 5.82 6.00
C GLN A 256 -17.13 6.42 4.74
N ILE A 257 -15.80 6.54 4.71
CA ILE A 257 -15.05 6.86 3.47
C ILE A 257 -15.17 5.69 2.49
N ARG A 258 -15.51 5.99 1.24
CA ARG A 258 -15.59 5.03 0.12
C ARG A 258 -14.81 5.58 -1.07
N SER A 259 -13.84 4.82 -1.56
CA SER A 259 -13.03 5.08 -2.77
C SER A 259 -13.07 3.87 -3.70
N ARG A 260 -12.47 3.98 -4.89
CA ARG A 260 -12.32 2.85 -5.83
C ARG A 260 -11.09 2.99 -6.71
N PHE A 261 -10.42 1.88 -6.96
CA PHE A 261 -9.41 1.75 -8.01
C PHE A 261 -10.04 1.05 -9.22
N PRO A 262 -10.20 1.73 -10.37
CA PRO A 262 -10.85 1.15 -11.54
C PRO A 262 -9.89 0.91 -12.71
N PRO A 263 -9.15 -0.21 -12.75
CA PRO A 263 -8.30 -0.58 -13.88
C PRO A 263 -9.10 -1.27 -14.99
N GLU A 264 -8.68 -1.09 -16.25
CA GLU A 264 -9.12 -1.96 -17.35
C GLU A 264 -8.62 -3.40 -17.09
N PRO A 265 -9.48 -4.44 -17.17
CA PRO A 265 -9.12 -5.83 -16.86
C PRO A 265 -8.11 -6.45 -17.84
N ASN A 266 -7.97 -5.86 -19.02
CA ASN A 266 -6.99 -6.23 -20.03
C ASN A 266 -5.61 -5.54 -19.81
N GLY A 267 -5.46 -4.73 -18.76
CA GLY A 267 -4.39 -3.76 -18.58
C GLY A 267 -3.10 -4.32 -17.98
N ILE A 268 -1.97 -3.71 -18.31
CA ILE A 268 -0.68 -4.00 -17.66
C ILE A 268 -0.41 -2.91 -16.62
N LEU A 269 -0.46 -3.26 -15.34
CA LEU A 269 -0.13 -2.33 -14.26
C LEU A 269 1.36 -1.98 -14.27
N HIS A 270 1.65 -0.71 -13.96
CA HIS A 270 2.99 -0.13 -14.02
C HIS A 270 3.23 0.82 -12.84
N ILE A 271 4.46 1.30 -12.63
CA ILE A 271 4.79 2.14 -11.47
C ILE A 271 3.84 3.33 -11.22
N GLY A 272 3.34 3.99 -12.28
CA GLY A 272 2.29 5.02 -12.14
C GLY A 272 0.97 4.54 -11.53
N HIS A 273 0.59 3.26 -11.73
CA HIS A 273 -0.54 2.61 -11.08
C HIS A 273 -0.27 2.31 -9.60
N ALA A 274 0.98 2.13 -9.15
CA ALA A 274 1.27 2.01 -7.73
C ALA A 274 0.81 3.26 -6.96
N LYS A 275 0.99 4.46 -7.54
CA LYS A 275 0.45 5.71 -6.96
C LYS A 275 -1.08 5.70 -6.92
N ALA A 276 -1.75 5.17 -7.95
CA ALA A 276 -3.21 5.05 -7.98
C ALA A 276 -3.75 4.08 -6.91
N ILE A 277 -3.08 2.94 -6.71
CA ILE A 277 -3.40 1.94 -5.68
C ILE A 277 -3.14 2.53 -4.29
N ASN A 278 -1.92 3.03 -4.03
CA ASN A 278 -1.55 3.66 -2.76
C ASN A 278 -2.49 4.83 -2.41
N PHE A 279 -2.94 5.61 -3.40
CA PHE A 279 -3.83 6.72 -3.14
C PHE A 279 -5.27 6.27 -2.87
N ASN A 280 -5.87 5.38 -3.67
CA ASN A 280 -7.25 4.95 -3.45
C ASN A 280 -7.41 4.03 -2.23
N PHE A 281 -6.60 2.97 -2.12
CA PHE A 281 -6.67 2.05 -0.98
C PHE A 281 -6.04 2.64 0.28
N GLY A 282 -4.90 3.34 0.15
CA GLY A 282 -4.27 3.99 1.30
C GLY A 282 -5.09 5.14 1.86
N PHE A 283 -5.81 5.93 1.05
CA PHE A 283 -6.73 6.95 1.57
C PHE A 283 -7.92 6.34 2.30
N ALA A 284 -8.49 5.25 1.79
CA ALA A 284 -9.51 4.49 2.51
C ALA A 284 -8.98 3.98 3.86
N LYS A 285 -7.88 3.22 3.85
CA LYS A 285 -7.25 2.65 5.05
C LYS A 285 -6.85 3.72 6.08
N ALA A 286 -6.32 4.86 5.64
CA ALA A 286 -5.91 5.97 6.52
C ALA A 286 -7.07 6.73 7.18
N ASN A 287 -8.30 6.54 6.71
CA ASN A 287 -9.49 7.24 7.20
C ASN A 287 -10.65 6.27 7.57
N ASN A 288 -10.31 5.02 7.92
CA ASN A 288 -11.27 3.95 8.30
C ASN A 288 -12.38 3.72 7.26
N GLY A 289 -12.01 3.84 5.99
CA GLY A 289 -12.86 3.62 4.82
C GLY A 289 -12.59 2.31 4.10
N ILE A 290 -13.40 2.08 3.07
CA ILE A 290 -13.30 0.94 2.15
C ILE A 290 -12.93 1.40 0.74
N CYS A 291 -12.27 0.52 -0.01
CA CYS A 291 -11.91 0.73 -1.41
C CYS A 291 -12.40 -0.44 -2.26
N PHE A 292 -13.12 -0.15 -3.34
CA PHE A 292 -13.54 -1.13 -4.35
C PHE A 292 -12.42 -1.36 -5.37
N LEU A 293 -12.18 -2.62 -5.74
CA LEU A 293 -11.47 -2.95 -6.99
C LEU A 293 -12.54 -3.15 -8.07
N ARG A 294 -12.76 -2.12 -8.90
CA ARG A 294 -13.84 -2.12 -9.89
C ARG A 294 -13.27 -2.24 -11.30
N TYR A 295 -13.28 -3.42 -11.89
CA TYR A 295 -12.77 -3.61 -13.26
C TYR A 295 -13.59 -2.79 -14.27
N ASP A 296 -12.89 -2.02 -15.11
CA ASP A 296 -13.49 -1.28 -16.23
C ASP A 296 -13.63 -2.20 -17.46
N ASP A 297 -14.61 -3.10 -17.39
CA ASP A 297 -15.02 -3.97 -18.49
C ASP A 297 -16.12 -3.32 -19.35
N THR A 298 -16.15 -1.98 -19.48
CA THR A 298 -17.11 -1.30 -20.37
C THR A 298 -16.93 -1.64 -21.86
N ASN A 299 -15.76 -2.15 -22.22
CA ASN A 299 -15.36 -2.42 -23.59
C ASN A 299 -15.33 -3.93 -23.86
N PRO A 300 -16.19 -4.49 -24.73
CA PRO A 300 -16.16 -5.90 -25.07
C PRO A 300 -14.90 -6.23 -25.89
N GLU A 301 -13.92 -6.82 -25.21
CA GLU A 301 -12.70 -7.36 -25.79
C GLU A 301 -12.57 -8.85 -25.46
N LYS A 302 -11.71 -9.55 -26.21
CA LYS A 302 -11.23 -10.87 -25.80
C LYS A 302 -10.25 -10.68 -24.64
N GLU A 303 -10.77 -10.75 -23.43
CA GLU A 303 -9.95 -10.69 -22.22
C GLU A 303 -9.07 -11.94 -22.08
N GLU A 304 -7.89 -11.75 -21.51
CA GLU A 304 -7.03 -12.83 -21.07
C GLU A 304 -7.01 -12.81 -19.54
N GLU A 305 -7.51 -13.88 -18.91
CA GLU A 305 -7.65 -14.04 -17.46
C GLU A 305 -6.36 -13.71 -16.69
N LYS A 306 -5.19 -13.91 -17.31
CA LYS A 306 -3.86 -13.56 -16.79
C LYS A 306 -3.72 -12.09 -16.38
N TYR A 307 -4.42 -11.16 -17.03
CA TYR A 307 -4.38 -9.74 -16.68
C TYR A 307 -5.29 -9.43 -15.50
N PHE A 308 -6.47 -10.04 -15.45
CA PHE A 308 -7.41 -9.94 -14.34
C PHE A 308 -6.76 -10.39 -13.02
N THR A 309 -6.15 -11.58 -13.02
CA THR A 309 -5.44 -12.12 -11.84
C THR A 309 -4.24 -11.26 -11.47
N ALA A 310 -3.39 -10.90 -12.45
CA ALA A 310 -2.23 -10.04 -12.19
C ALA A 310 -2.59 -8.68 -11.59
N ILE A 311 -3.72 -8.07 -11.97
CA ILE A 311 -4.21 -6.83 -11.37
C ILE A 311 -4.48 -7.01 -9.87
N ARG A 312 -5.22 -8.06 -9.49
CA ARG A 312 -5.52 -8.35 -8.08
C ARG A 312 -4.26 -8.71 -7.30
N ASP A 313 -3.42 -9.58 -7.84
CA ASP A 313 -2.16 -10.00 -7.26
C ASP A 313 -1.21 -8.81 -6.98
N MET A 314 -1.26 -7.72 -7.78
CA MET A 314 -0.48 -6.51 -7.54
C MET A 314 -1.10 -5.59 -6.47
N VAL A 315 -2.42 -5.56 -6.32
CA VAL A 315 -3.09 -4.85 -5.23
C VAL A 315 -2.76 -5.52 -3.89
N GLU A 316 -2.92 -6.85 -3.83
CA GLU A 316 -2.59 -7.69 -2.67
C GLU A 316 -1.09 -7.63 -2.33
N TRP A 317 -0.21 -7.73 -3.34
CA TRP A 317 1.24 -7.63 -3.15
C TRP A 317 1.68 -6.29 -2.55
N LEU A 318 1.01 -5.19 -2.88
CA LEU A 318 1.27 -3.87 -2.28
C LEU A 318 0.68 -3.71 -0.87
N GLY A 319 0.07 -4.75 -0.29
CA GLY A 319 -0.42 -4.75 1.10
C GLY A 319 -1.83 -4.15 1.26
N TYR A 320 -2.64 -4.19 0.20
CA TYR A 320 -4.02 -3.71 0.19
C TYR A 320 -4.99 -4.84 -0.18
N GLU A 321 -6.15 -4.83 0.46
CA GLU A 321 -7.24 -5.76 0.19
C GLU A 321 -8.47 -4.97 -0.30
N PRO A 322 -9.15 -5.42 -1.38
CA PRO A 322 -10.40 -4.80 -1.82
C PRO A 322 -11.57 -5.26 -0.95
N PHE A 323 -12.34 -4.30 -0.45
CA PHE A 323 -13.59 -4.56 0.29
C PHE A 323 -14.59 -5.38 -0.56
N ALA A 324 -14.64 -5.08 -1.86
CA ALA A 324 -15.35 -5.86 -2.85
C ALA A 324 -14.65 -5.73 -4.21
N VAL A 325 -14.75 -6.79 -5.00
CA VAL A 325 -14.39 -6.80 -6.41
C VAL A 325 -15.67 -6.66 -7.22
N THR A 326 -15.80 -5.57 -7.96
CA THR A 326 -16.97 -5.24 -8.79
C THR A 326 -16.56 -5.01 -10.24
N HIS A 327 -17.54 -4.94 -11.14
CA HIS A 327 -17.33 -4.72 -12.56
C HIS A 327 -18.24 -3.59 -13.04
N ALA A 328 -17.84 -2.89 -14.10
CA ALA A 328 -18.73 -1.94 -14.76
C ALA A 328 -19.94 -2.67 -15.38
N SER A 329 -19.74 -3.89 -15.90
CA SER A 329 -20.78 -4.74 -16.48
C SER A 329 -21.87 -5.17 -15.50
N ASP A 330 -21.55 -5.29 -14.21
CA ASP A 330 -22.54 -5.57 -13.14
C ASP A 330 -23.66 -4.51 -13.11
N ASN A 331 -23.42 -3.33 -13.70
CA ASN A 331 -24.32 -2.19 -13.70
C ASN A 331 -24.96 -1.90 -15.08
N PHE A 332 -24.70 -2.68 -16.14
CA PHE A 332 -25.13 -2.34 -17.51
C PHE A 332 -26.64 -2.08 -17.65
N GLN A 333 -27.49 -2.88 -16.99
CA GLN A 333 -28.94 -2.65 -17.03
C GLN A 333 -29.33 -1.32 -16.34
N GLN A 334 -28.77 -1.01 -15.17
CA GLN A 334 -29.02 0.25 -14.49
C GLN A 334 -28.48 1.46 -15.28
N LEU A 335 -27.31 1.32 -15.90
CA LEU A 335 -26.73 2.33 -16.80
C LEU A 335 -27.60 2.54 -18.05
N TYR A 336 -28.28 1.51 -18.55
CA TYR A 336 -29.21 1.62 -19.68
C TYR A 336 -30.50 2.35 -19.26
N ASP A 337 -31.06 2.02 -18.10
CA ASP A 337 -32.27 2.65 -17.60
C ASP A 337 -32.05 4.15 -17.27
N LEU A 338 -30.87 4.49 -16.73
CA LEU A 338 -30.44 5.89 -16.57
C LEU A 338 -30.24 6.59 -17.91
N ALA A 339 -29.79 5.91 -18.96
CA ALA A 339 -29.64 6.51 -20.29
C ALA A 339 -31.00 6.80 -20.94
N VAL A 340 -31.98 5.90 -20.74
CA VAL A 340 -33.38 6.10 -21.13
C VAL A 340 -34.00 7.30 -20.40
N ASP A 341 -33.76 7.45 -19.09
CA ASP A 341 -34.21 8.62 -18.33
C ASP A 341 -33.54 9.92 -18.81
N LEU A 342 -32.24 9.89 -19.11
CA LEU A 342 -31.53 11.04 -19.67
C LEU A 342 -32.14 11.51 -21.01
N VAL A 343 -32.61 10.59 -21.86
CA VAL A 343 -33.36 10.92 -23.09
C VAL A 343 -34.73 11.51 -22.77
N ARG A 344 -35.50 10.93 -21.83
CA ARG A 344 -36.81 11.44 -21.41
C ARG A 344 -36.74 12.87 -20.87
N ARG A 345 -35.67 13.20 -20.13
CA ARG A 345 -35.38 14.55 -19.63
C ARG A 345 -34.87 15.53 -20.70
N GLY A 346 -34.73 15.10 -21.96
CA GLY A 346 -34.22 15.92 -23.06
C GLY A 346 -32.71 16.19 -22.99
N HIS A 347 -31.97 15.43 -22.16
CA HIS A 347 -30.54 15.57 -21.94
C HIS A 347 -29.68 14.56 -22.72
N ALA A 348 -30.29 13.70 -23.53
CA ALA A 348 -29.60 12.85 -24.49
C ALA A 348 -30.42 12.63 -25.76
N PHE A 349 -29.73 12.31 -26.87
CA PHE A 349 -30.34 12.05 -28.17
C PHE A 349 -29.54 10.99 -28.95
N VAL A 350 -30.21 10.27 -29.86
CA VAL A 350 -29.52 9.36 -30.79
C VAL A 350 -28.96 10.17 -31.96
N CYS A 351 -27.74 9.85 -32.40
CA CYS A 351 -26.99 10.57 -33.42
C CYS A 351 -26.42 9.59 -34.46
N HIS A 352 -26.52 9.96 -35.74
CA HIS A 352 -26.01 9.17 -36.88
C HIS A 352 -24.76 9.79 -37.54
N GLN A 353 -24.16 10.82 -36.94
CA GLN A 353 -22.86 11.33 -37.40
C GLN A 353 -21.79 10.24 -37.23
N LYS A 354 -20.98 10.04 -38.26
CA LYS A 354 -19.87 9.09 -38.26
C LYS A 354 -18.72 9.61 -37.39
N GLY A 355 -17.90 8.68 -36.88
CA GLY A 355 -16.76 9.01 -36.02
C GLY A 355 -15.71 9.94 -36.65
N GLU A 356 -15.70 10.10 -37.97
CA GLU A 356 -14.82 11.04 -38.68
C GLU A 356 -15.36 12.47 -38.70
N GLU A 357 -16.68 12.64 -38.78
CA GLU A 357 -17.38 13.94 -38.73
C GLU A 357 -17.32 14.56 -37.31
N LEU A 358 -16.96 13.76 -36.31
CA LEU A 358 -16.75 14.14 -34.92
C LEU A 358 -15.29 14.51 -34.59
N LYS A 359 -14.37 14.49 -35.57
CA LYS A 359 -12.95 14.84 -35.37
C LYS A 359 -12.70 16.32 -35.64
N GLY A 360 -11.83 16.92 -34.83
CA GLY A 360 -11.39 18.32 -34.96
C GLY A 360 -12.09 19.27 -33.99
N HIS A 361 -11.52 20.47 -33.81
CA HIS A 361 -12.03 21.48 -32.88
C HIS A 361 -13.36 22.12 -33.32
N ASN A 362 -13.67 22.09 -34.62
CA ASN A 362 -14.86 22.69 -35.21
C ASN A 362 -15.78 21.62 -35.83
N ALA A 363 -16.01 20.50 -35.14
CA ALA A 363 -16.95 19.48 -35.58
C ALA A 363 -18.37 20.09 -35.71
N PRO A 364 -19.08 19.91 -36.84
CA PRO A 364 -20.39 20.50 -37.04
C PRO A 364 -21.41 19.96 -36.02
N PRO A 365 -22.34 20.80 -35.51
CA PRO A 365 -23.35 20.36 -34.57
C PRO A 365 -24.20 19.24 -35.18
N SER A 366 -24.62 18.28 -34.36
CA SER A 366 -25.35 17.13 -34.87
C SER A 366 -26.68 17.55 -35.48
N PRO A 367 -26.99 17.18 -36.74
CA PRO A 367 -28.31 17.39 -37.34
C PRO A 367 -29.47 16.76 -36.53
N TRP A 368 -29.14 15.80 -35.67
CA TRP A 368 -30.08 15.05 -34.85
C TRP A 368 -30.18 15.55 -33.40
N ARG A 369 -29.47 16.62 -33.03
CA ARG A 369 -29.39 17.16 -31.66
C ARG A 369 -30.75 17.55 -31.07
N ASP A 370 -31.63 18.06 -31.91
CA ASP A 370 -32.95 18.59 -31.53
C ASP A 370 -34.10 17.70 -32.00
N ARG A 371 -33.81 16.42 -32.32
CA ARG A 371 -34.85 15.43 -32.63
C ARG A 371 -35.73 15.16 -31.38
N PRO A 372 -37.03 14.83 -31.54
CA PRO A 372 -37.91 14.54 -30.41
C PRO A 372 -37.38 13.43 -29.50
N ALA A 373 -37.67 13.52 -28.20
CA ALA A 373 -37.26 12.51 -27.21
C ALA A 373 -37.81 11.12 -27.55
N GLU A 374 -39.09 11.02 -27.93
CA GLU A 374 -39.72 9.76 -28.36
C GLU A 374 -39.01 9.10 -29.56
N GLU A 375 -38.52 9.89 -30.52
CA GLU A 375 -37.75 9.38 -31.65
C GLU A 375 -36.41 8.79 -31.17
N SER A 376 -35.72 9.49 -30.25
CA SER A 376 -34.48 8.98 -29.64
C SER A 376 -34.72 7.73 -28.79
N LEU A 377 -35.84 7.63 -28.06
CA LEU A 377 -36.19 6.43 -27.29
C LEU A 377 -36.39 5.20 -28.20
N VAL A 378 -37.18 5.35 -29.26
CA VAL A 378 -37.40 4.29 -30.26
C VAL A 378 -36.09 3.89 -30.92
N LEU A 379 -35.24 4.85 -31.30
CA LEU A 379 -33.95 4.56 -31.93
C LEU A 379 -32.97 3.89 -30.97
N PHE A 380 -32.94 4.27 -29.69
CA PHE A 380 -32.02 3.67 -28.70
C PHE A 380 -32.44 2.24 -28.32
N ASP A 381 -33.74 1.94 -28.25
CA ASP A 381 -34.25 0.56 -28.16
C ASP A 381 -33.87 -0.27 -29.40
N ARG A 382 -33.99 0.30 -30.61
CA ARG A 382 -33.51 -0.35 -31.86
C ARG A 382 -32.00 -0.60 -31.87
N MET A 383 -31.20 0.30 -31.28
CA MET A 383 -29.77 0.07 -31.08
C MET A 383 -29.52 -1.10 -30.13
N LYS A 384 -30.24 -1.19 -28.98
CA LYS A 384 -30.15 -2.34 -28.06
C LYS A 384 -30.55 -3.68 -28.71
N LYS A 385 -31.47 -3.63 -29.69
CA LYS A 385 -31.94 -4.79 -30.46
C LYS A 385 -31.08 -5.17 -31.67
N GLY A 386 -29.90 -4.55 -31.84
CA GLY A 386 -28.97 -4.89 -32.92
C GLY A 386 -29.44 -4.51 -34.32
N LEU A 387 -30.30 -3.48 -34.46
CA LEU A 387 -30.88 -3.08 -35.75
C LEU A 387 -30.06 -2.02 -36.51
N PHE A 388 -28.80 -1.80 -36.11
CA PHE A 388 -27.85 -0.84 -36.68
C PHE A 388 -26.43 -1.42 -36.66
N ALA A 389 -25.63 -1.22 -37.70
CA ALA A 389 -24.23 -1.66 -37.71
C ALA A 389 -23.34 -0.81 -36.79
N GLU A 390 -22.12 -1.28 -36.50
CA GLU A 390 -21.18 -0.54 -35.66
C GLU A 390 -20.89 0.85 -36.24
N GLY A 391 -21.11 1.89 -35.43
CA GLY A 391 -20.89 3.28 -35.82
C GLY A 391 -22.00 3.95 -36.64
N GLU A 392 -23.10 3.25 -36.99
CA GLU A 392 -24.27 3.86 -37.66
C GLU A 392 -25.13 4.71 -36.72
N ALA A 393 -25.09 4.41 -35.42
CA ALA A 393 -25.80 5.17 -34.40
C ALA A 393 -25.01 5.22 -33.08
N THR A 394 -25.16 6.33 -32.37
CA THR A 394 -24.60 6.57 -31.03
C THR A 394 -25.63 7.29 -30.17
N LEU A 395 -25.63 7.03 -28.86
CA LEU A 395 -26.33 7.92 -27.92
C LEU A 395 -25.36 9.01 -27.47
N ARG A 396 -25.78 10.27 -27.49
CA ARG A 396 -24.96 11.43 -27.07
C ARG A 396 -25.67 12.21 -25.98
N MET A 397 -24.90 12.65 -24.99
CA MET A 397 -25.33 13.59 -23.96
C MET A 397 -25.47 14.98 -24.58
N LYS A 398 -26.53 15.71 -24.28
CA LYS A 398 -26.86 17.00 -24.91
C LYS A 398 -26.26 18.18 -24.12
N MET A 399 -24.94 18.31 -24.17
CA MET A 399 -24.17 19.32 -23.41
C MET A 399 -22.94 19.83 -24.16
N VAL A 400 -22.33 20.92 -23.66
CA VAL A 400 -20.99 21.37 -24.08
C VAL A 400 -20.05 21.17 -22.89
N MET A 401 -18.91 20.52 -23.10
CA MET A 401 -17.85 20.35 -22.10
C MET A 401 -16.99 21.63 -21.96
N GLU A 402 -16.27 21.78 -20.85
CA GLU A 402 -15.40 22.95 -20.60
C GLU A 402 -14.28 23.13 -21.63
N ASP A 403 -13.82 22.04 -22.26
CA ASP A 403 -12.84 22.05 -23.36
C ASP A 403 -13.46 22.42 -24.73
N GLY A 404 -14.75 22.76 -24.76
CA GLY A 404 -15.53 23.08 -25.96
C GLY A 404 -16.09 21.85 -26.69
N LYS A 405 -15.82 20.63 -26.23
CA LYS A 405 -16.31 19.41 -26.89
C LYS A 405 -17.83 19.31 -26.80
N LEU A 406 -18.48 19.32 -27.96
CA LEU A 406 -19.93 19.26 -28.09
C LEU A 406 -20.46 17.81 -28.03
N ASP A 407 -21.50 17.63 -27.22
CA ASP A 407 -22.32 16.45 -27.04
C ASP A 407 -21.51 15.12 -26.93
N PRO A 408 -20.86 14.84 -25.79
CA PRO A 408 -20.07 13.62 -25.61
C PRO A 408 -20.91 12.34 -25.77
N VAL A 409 -20.33 11.31 -26.38
CA VAL A 409 -20.98 10.01 -26.61
C VAL A 409 -21.16 9.26 -25.30
N ALA A 410 -22.40 8.85 -25.01
CA ALA A 410 -22.78 8.00 -23.88
C ALA A 410 -22.75 6.51 -24.25
N TYR A 411 -23.25 6.11 -25.42
CA TYR A 411 -23.28 4.71 -25.88
C TYR A 411 -22.80 4.52 -27.32
N ARG A 412 -22.18 3.36 -27.57
CA ARG A 412 -21.74 2.88 -28.89
C ARG A 412 -22.25 1.47 -29.15
N ILE A 413 -22.49 1.14 -30.42
CA ILE A 413 -22.80 -0.23 -30.85
C ILE A 413 -21.48 -1.01 -31.00
N LYS A 414 -21.44 -2.24 -30.49
CA LYS A 414 -20.39 -3.24 -30.74
C LYS A 414 -21.00 -4.64 -30.73
N TYR A 415 -20.55 -5.51 -31.64
CA TYR A 415 -21.01 -6.90 -31.75
C TYR A 415 -19.99 -7.94 -31.30
N THR A 416 -18.80 -7.53 -30.86
CA THR A 416 -17.89 -8.40 -30.09
C THR A 416 -18.61 -8.87 -28.82
N PRO A 417 -18.70 -10.18 -28.55
CA PRO A 417 -19.28 -10.67 -27.30
C PRO A 417 -18.50 -10.18 -26.08
N HIS A 418 -19.21 -9.81 -25.03
CA HIS A 418 -18.63 -9.39 -23.76
C HIS A 418 -18.22 -10.60 -22.91
N HIS A 419 -17.09 -10.50 -22.18
CA HIS A 419 -16.52 -11.65 -21.46
C HIS A 419 -17.42 -12.18 -20.33
N ARG A 420 -18.20 -11.31 -19.66
CA ARG A 420 -19.15 -11.68 -18.58
C ARG A 420 -20.60 -11.82 -19.01
N THR A 421 -21.06 -10.97 -19.93
CA THR A 421 -22.48 -10.85 -20.32
C THR A 421 -22.77 -11.39 -21.72
N GLY A 422 -21.76 -11.99 -22.37
CA GLY A 422 -21.90 -12.67 -23.66
C GLY A 422 -22.47 -11.76 -24.75
N ASP A 423 -23.56 -12.19 -25.34
CA ASP A 423 -24.31 -11.55 -26.42
C ASP A 423 -25.61 -10.87 -25.95
N GLU A 424 -25.84 -10.74 -24.64
CA GLU A 424 -27.01 -10.04 -24.06
C GLU A 424 -27.03 -8.54 -24.45
N TRP A 425 -25.86 -7.95 -24.69
CA TRP A 425 -25.68 -6.55 -25.03
C TRP A 425 -24.92 -6.38 -26.36
N CYS A 426 -25.46 -5.58 -27.28
CA CYS A 426 -24.74 -5.07 -28.45
C CYS A 426 -24.53 -3.54 -28.41
N ILE A 427 -24.91 -2.90 -27.30
CA ILE A 427 -24.63 -1.49 -27.01
C ILE A 427 -23.90 -1.38 -25.68
N TYR A 428 -22.87 -0.55 -25.65
CA TYR A 428 -21.97 -0.42 -24.51
C TYR A 428 -21.82 1.05 -24.12
N PRO A 429 -21.89 1.38 -22.82
CA PRO A 429 -21.68 2.73 -22.35
C PRO A 429 -20.20 3.12 -22.48
N THR A 430 -19.91 4.42 -22.53
CA THR A 430 -18.54 4.94 -22.58
C THR A 430 -17.95 5.13 -21.17
N TYR A 431 -16.62 5.19 -21.09
CA TYR A 431 -15.86 5.48 -19.86
C TYR A 431 -16.44 6.64 -19.03
N ASP A 432 -16.67 7.79 -19.67
CA ASP A 432 -17.13 9.02 -19.02
C ASP A 432 -18.54 8.87 -18.43
N TYR A 433 -19.43 8.18 -19.15
CA TYR A 433 -20.78 7.89 -18.69
C TYR A 433 -20.78 6.87 -17.55
N THR A 434 -20.00 5.80 -17.70
CA THR A 434 -20.03 4.64 -16.82
C THR A 434 -19.42 4.94 -15.46
N HIS A 435 -18.18 5.43 -15.39
CA HIS A 435 -17.54 5.61 -14.08
C HIS A 435 -18.22 6.67 -13.22
N CYS A 436 -18.75 7.72 -13.82
CA CYS A 436 -19.53 8.73 -13.12
C CYS A 436 -20.75 8.11 -12.41
N LEU A 437 -21.51 7.28 -13.13
CA LEU A 437 -22.73 6.68 -12.59
C LEU A 437 -22.46 5.46 -11.70
N CYS A 438 -21.46 4.62 -12.01
CA CYS A 438 -21.02 3.56 -11.10
C CYS A 438 -20.50 4.12 -9.76
N ASP A 439 -19.83 5.28 -9.77
CA ASP A 439 -19.43 5.95 -8.53
C ASP A 439 -20.64 6.43 -7.70
N SER A 440 -21.72 6.87 -8.36
CA SER A 440 -23.00 7.18 -7.72
C SER A 440 -23.63 5.93 -7.09
N ILE A 441 -23.71 4.84 -7.86
CA ILE A 441 -24.30 3.56 -7.46
C ILE A 441 -23.56 2.96 -6.25
N GLU A 442 -22.23 2.85 -6.32
CA GLU A 442 -21.38 2.33 -5.24
C GLU A 442 -21.26 3.29 -4.04
N ASN A 443 -21.87 4.47 -4.12
CA ASN A 443 -21.84 5.53 -3.09
C ASN A 443 -20.39 5.96 -2.76
N ILE A 444 -19.58 6.17 -3.79
CA ILE A 444 -18.20 6.63 -3.67
C ILE A 444 -18.20 8.04 -3.09
N THR A 445 -17.45 8.25 -2.01
CA THR A 445 -17.25 9.58 -1.41
C THR A 445 -16.16 10.35 -2.14
N HIS A 446 -15.06 9.66 -2.50
CA HIS A 446 -13.86 10.27 -3.06
C HIS A 446 -13.49 9.54 -4.34
N SER A 447 -13.91 10.10 -5.48
CA SER A 447 -13.52 9.63 -6.82
C SER A 447 -12.13 10.21 -7.14
N LEU A 448 -11.08 9.49 -6.75
CA LEU A 448 -9.70 9.91 -7.01
C LEU A 448 -9.30 9.45 -8.43
N CYS A 449 -8.86 10.39 -9.28
CA CYS A 449 -8.41 10.11 -10.65
C CYS A 449 -7.18 10.96 -11.02
N THR A 450 -6.56 10.70 -12.17
CA THR A 450 -5.39 11.47 -12.61
C THR A 450 -5.80 12.78 -13.31
N LYS A 451 -4.91 13.78 -13.31
CA LYS A 451 -5.16 15.13 -13.84
C LYS A 451 -5.60 15.18 -15.31
N GLU A 452 -5.29 14.17 -16.11
CA GLU A 452 -5.75 14.05 -17.51
C GLU A 452 -7.28 14.05 -17.64
N PHE A 453 -8.02 13.78 -16.55
CA PHE A 453 -9.48 13.81 -16.50
C PHE A 453 -10.07 15.11 -15.91
N GLN A 454 -9.26 16.10 -15.52
CA GLN A 454 -9.71 17.33 -14.86
C GLN A 454 -10.77 18.10 -15.66
N ALA A 455 -10.58 18.24 -16.98
CA ALA A 455 -11.53 18.92 -17.87
C ALA A 455 -12.88 18.17 -18.03
N ARG A 456 -13.01 16.97 -17.43
CA ARG A 456 -14.24 16.17 -17.43
C ARG A 456 -15.02 16.30 -16.12
N ARG A 457 -14.49 17.00 -15.09
CA ARG A 457 -15.17 17.16 -13.79
C ARG A 457 -16.50 17.88 -13.89
N SER A 458 -16.58 18.90 -14.74
CA SER A 458 -17.85 19.55 -15.09
C SER A 458 -18.87 18.59 -15.70
N SER A 459 -18.45 17.74 -16.67
CA SER A 459 -19.32 16.72 -17.24
C SER A 459 -19.72 15.61 -16.26
N TYR A 460 -18.84 15.28 -15.32
CA TYR A 460 -19.11 14.32 -14.23
C TYR A 460 -20.21 14.86 -13.30
N PHE A 461 -20.07 16.10 -12.81
CA PHE A 461 -21.12 16.72 -11.99
C PHE A 461 -22.41 16.93 -12.80
N TRP A 462 -22.33 17.37 -14.06
CA TRP A 462 -23.49 17.53 -14.94
C TRP A 462 -24.31 16.25 -15.06
N LEU A 463 -23.67 15.09 -15.27
CA LEU A 463 -24.37 13.84 -15.51
C LEU A 463 -25.16 13.36 -14.26
N CYS A 464 -24.54 13.40 -13.08
CA CYS A 464 -25.24 13.08 -11.83
C CYS A 464 -26.41 14.04 -11.57
N ASN A 465 -26.23 15.34 -11.80
CA ASN A 465 -27.25 16.36 -11.56
C ASN A 465 -28.40 16.28 -12.57
N ALA A 466 -28.13 15.95 -13.85
CA ALA A 466 -29.15 15.78 -14.89
C ALA A 466 -30.09 14.60 -14.59
N LEU A 467 -29.55 13.54 -13.98
CA LEU A 467 -30.30 12.36 -13.55
C LEU A 467 -30.86 12.47 -12.12
N ASP A 468 -30.47 13.50 -11.37
CA ASP A 468 -30.82 13.72 -9.98
C ASP A 468 -30.46 12.52 -9.07
N VAL A 469 -29.26 11.99 -9.27
CA VAL A 469 -28.67 10.91 -8.47
C VAL A 469 -27.60 11.47 -7.53
N TYR A 470 -27.20 10.69 -6.52
CA TYR A 470 -26.10 11.08 -5.62
C TYR A 470 -24.85 11.45 -6.43
N CYS A 471 -24.23 12.58 -6.12
CA CYS A 471 -23.07 13.10 -6.86
C CYS A 471 -21.78 12.94 -6.01
N PRO A 472 -20.89 12.00 -6.36
CA PRO A 472 -19.58 11.87 -5.73
C PRO A 472 -18.71 13.12 -5.97
N VAL A 473 -17.71 13.35 -5.11
CA VAL A 473 -16.69 14.36 -5.41
C VAL A 473 -15.52 13.73 -6.15
N GLN A 474 -15.24 14.24 -7.36
CA GLN A 474 -14.03 13.91 -8.11
C GLN A 474 -12.86 14.78 -7.65
N TRP A 475 -11.70 14.16 -7.43
CA TRP A 475 -10.44 14.83 -7.08
C TRP A 475 -9.31 14.32 -7.98
N GLU A 476 -8.54 15.25 -8.53
CA GLU A 476 -7.45 14.95 -9.45
C GLU A 476 -6.07 14.99 -8.78
N TYR A 477 -5.23 14.00 -9.08
CA TYR A 477 -3.81 14.00 -8.71
C TYR A 477 -2.90 13.88 -9.93
N GLY A 478 -1.68 14.40 -9.79
CA GLY A 478 -0.66 14.34 -10.83
C GLY A 478 -0.17 12.91 -11.06
N ARG A 479 -0.24 12.46 -12.31
CA ARG A 479 0.32 11.19 -12.76
C ARG A 479 1.81 11.10 -12.41
N LEU A 480 2.23 9.92 -11.95
CA LEU A 480 3.62 9.55 -11.73
C LEU A 480 4.15 8.86 -13.00
N ASN A 481 5.19 9.43 -13.60
CA ASN A 481 5.94 8.83 -14.69
C ASN A 481 7.43 8.75 -14.29
N LEU A 482 8.16 7.78 -14.86
CA LEU A 482 9.61 7.72 -14.74
C LEU A 482 10.29 8.05 -16.07
N THR A 483 11.54 8.54 -16.01
CA THR A 483 12.43 8.59 -17.18
C THR A 483 12.99 7.20 -17.52
N TYR A 484 13.59 7.05 -18.70
CA TYR A 484 14.20 5.79 -19.18
C TYR A 484 13.23 4.58 -19.25
N THR A 485 11.94 4.82 -19.45
CA THR A 485 10.93 3.75 -19.57
C THR A 485 9.86 4.10 -20.60
N VAL A 486 9.19 3.07 -21.11
CA VAL A 486 7.88 3.16 -21.79
C VAL A 486 6.87 2.34 -20.99
N VAL A 487 5.63 2.82 -20.85
CA VAL A 487 4.64 2.18 -19.97
C VAL A 487 3.30 1.84 -20.63
N SER A 488 3.12 2.12 -21.93
CA SER A 488 1.88 1.76 -22.61
C SER A 488 1.86 0.29 -23.05
N LYS A 489 0.73 -0.40 -22.83
CA LYS A 489 0.51 -1.81 -23.20
C LYS A 489 0.98 -2.13 -24.62
N ARG A 490 0.60 -1.31 -25.60
CA ARG A 490 1.01 -1.45 -27.02
C ARG A 490 2.52 -1.37 -27.23
N LYS A 491 3.25 -0.54 -26.48
CA LYS A 491 4.72 -0.45 -26.61
C LYS A 491 5.42 -1.60 -25.90
N ILE A 492 4.91 -2.04 -24.74
CA ILE A 492 5.44 -3.21 -24.01
C ILE A 492 5.26 -4.49 -24.83
N ILE A 493 4.06 -4.74 -25.37
CA ILE A 493 3.80 -5.88 -26.26
C ILE A 493 4.77 -5.84 -27.45
N LYS A 494 4.97 -4.68 -28.08
CA LYS A 494 5.92 -4.55 -29.19
C LYS A 494 7.37 -4.90 -28.80
N LEU A 495 7.82 -4.59 -27.57
CA LEU A 495 9.16 -4.98 -27.09
C LEU A 495 9.29 -6.51 -26.90
N VAL A 496 8.20 -7.18 -26.48
CA VAL A 496 8.13 -8.65 -26.37
C VAL A 496 8.13 -9.28 -27.77
N GLU A 497 7.28 -8.79 -28.68
CA GLU A 497 7.18 -9.25 -30.07
C GLU A 497 8.51 -9.13 -30.83
N THR A 498 9.30 -8.07 -30.58
CA THR A 498 10.63 -7.90 -31.18
C THR A 498 11.74 -8.62 -30.42
N GLY A 499 11.43 -9.40 -29.37
CA GLY A 499 12.41 -10.17 -28.58
C GLY A 499 13.39 -9.32 -27.78
N VAL A 500 13.11 -8.03 -27.57
CA VAL A 500 13.98 -7.11 -26.81
C VAL A 500 13.89 -7.39 -25.31
N VAL A 501 12.68 -7.69 -24.84
CA VAL A 501 12.36 -8.17 -23.50
C VAL A 501 11.73 -9.55 -23.58
N ARG A 502 11.92 -10.38 -22.54
CA ARG A 502 11.44 -11.77 -22.55
C ARG A 502 9.92 -11.87 -22.51
N ASP A 503 9.31 -11.11 -21.61
CA ASP A 503 7.87 -10.97 -21.47
C ASP A 503 7.54 -9.63 -20.76
N TRP A 504 6.27 -9.33 -20.51
CA TRP A 504 5.82 -8.11 -19.82
C TRP A 504 6.24 -8.03 -18.33
N ASP A 505 6.82 -9.10 -17.77
CA ASP A 505 7.43 -9.17 -16.44
C ASP A 505 8.97 -9.09 -16.44
N ASP A 506 9.61 -8.85 -17.59
CA ASP A 506 11.08 -8.72 -17.71
C ASP A 506 11.59 -7.62 -16.77
N PRO A 507 12.55 -7.90 -15.85
CA PRO A 507 13.04 -6.96 -14.85
C PRO A 507 13.56 -5.60 -15.35
N ARG A 508 13.76 -5.41 -16.66
CA ARG A 508 14.12 -4.12 -17.28
C ARG A 508 12.91 -3.20 -17.50
N LEU A 509 11.68 -3.71 -17.39
CA LEU A 509 10.45 -2.95 -17.49
C LEU A 509 10.02 -2.37 -16.13
N PHE A 510 9.20 -1.32 -16.17
CA PHE A 510 8.57 -0.72 -14.98
C PHE A 510 7.09 -1.09 -14.84
N THR A 511 6.71 -2.28 -15.31
CA THR A 511 5.44 -2.94 -14.93
C THR A 511 5.53 -3.36 -13.45
N LEU A 512 4.42 -3.42 -12.72
CA LEU A 512 4.49 -3.81 -11.31
C LEU A 512 4.99 -5.24 -11.13
N THR A 513 4.56 -6.16 -12.01
CA THR A 513 5.03 -7.55 -12.04
C THR A 513 6.52 -7.64 -12.38
N ALA A 514 7.04 -6.82 -13.29
CA ALA A 514 8.48 -6.75 -13.56
C ALA A 514 9.27 -6.24 -12.36
N LEU A 515 8.79 -5.21 -11.65
CA LEU A 515 9.45 -4.72 -10.44
C LEU A 515 9.43 -5.77 -9.31
N ARG A 516 8.33 -6.50 -9.16
CA ARG A 516 8.24 -7.66 -8.26
C ARG A 516 9.25 -8.75 -8.65
N ARG A 517 9.31 -9.15 -9.93
CA ARG A 517 10.26 -10.16 -10.44
C ARG A 517 11.72 -9.71 -10.38
N ARG A 518 11.99 -8.42 -10.53
CA ARG A 518 13.31 -7.79 -10.29
C ARG A 518 13.73 -7.92 -8.82
N GLY A 519 12.80 -8.15 -7.90
CA GLY A 519 13.05 -8.33 -6.48
C GLY A 519 12.82 -7.07 -5.64
N PHE A 520 12.06 -6.09 -6.13
CA PHE A 520 11.70 -4.91 -5.33
C PHE A 520 10.73 -5.37 -4.22
N PRO A 521 10.91 -4.95 -2.96
CA PRO A 521 9.95 -5.20 -1.90
C PRO A 521 8.76 -4.22 -2.01
N PRO A 522 7.51 -4.64 -1.74
CA PRO A 522 6.34 -3.78 -1.88
C PRO A 522 6.39 -2.55 -0.98
N GLU A 523 6.99 -2.66 0.20
CA GLU A 523 7.23 -1.57 1.13
C GLU A 523 8.06 -0.45 0.49
N ALA A 524 9.03 -0.77 -0.38
CA ALA A 524 9.81 0.23 -1.10
C ALA A 524 8.99 0.97 -2.17
N ILE A 525 8.05 0.29 -2.83
CA ILE A 525 7.12 0.92 -3.78
C ILE A 525 6.20 1.90 -3.05
N ASN A 526 5.64 1.48 -1.91
CA ASN A 526 4.75 2.31 -1.10
C ASN A 526 5.50 3.49 -0.47
N ASN A 527 6.72 3.28 0.04
CA ASN A 527 7.60 4.34 0.55
C ASN A 527 8.00 5.33 -0.56
N PHE A 528 8.24 4.86 -1.79
CA PHE A 528 8.48 5.75 -2.93
C PHE A 528 7.25 6.60 -3.24
N CYS A 529 6.05 6.01 -3.25
CA CYS A 529 4.80 6.76 -3.43
C CYS A 529 4.59 7.80 -2.31
N ALA A 530 4.94 7.47 -1.06
CA ALA A 530 4.90 8.39 0.08
C ALA A 530 5.93 9.54 -0.03
N ARG A 531 7.10 9.29 -0.62
CA ARG A 531 8.14 10.31 -0.85
C ARG A 531 7.82 11.25 -2.00
N VAL A 532 7.20 10.74 -3.07
CA VAL A 532 6.68 11.55 -4.19
C VAL A 532 5.47 12.39 -3.73
N GLY A 533 4.64 11.81 -2.86
CA GLY A 533 3.50 12.48 -2.26
C GLY A 533 2.34 12.75 -3.23
N VAL A 534 1.34 13.46 -2.69
CA VAL A 534 0.09 13.80 -3.38
C VAL A 534 0.13 15.26 -3.81
N THR A 535 0.43 15.49 -5.08
CA THR A 535 0.41 16.80 -5.74
C THR A 535 -0.50 16.74 -6.96
N VAL A 536 -1.07 17.88 -7.37
CA VAL A 536 -1.88 18.00 -8.60
C VAL A 536 -1.00 18.04 -9.86
N SER A 537 0.26 18.48 -9.73
CA SER A 537 1.22 18.55 -10.84
C SER A 537 1.68 17.17 -11.29
N GLN A 538 1.66 16.91 -12.61
CA GLN A 538 2.34 15.74 -13.18
C GLN A 538 3.80 15.74 -12.75
N THR A 539 4.28 14.59 -12.29
CA THR A 539 5.64 14.44 -11.76
C THR A 539 6.37 13.36 -12.54
N THR A 540 7.42 13.77 -13.24
CA THR A 540 8.39 12.87 -13.86
C THR A 540 9.59 12.74 -12.93
N THR A 541 9.99 11.50 -12.63
CA THR A 541 11.03 11.20 -11.64
C THR A 541 12.06 10.25 -12.24
N GLU A 542 13.31 10.29 -11.77
CA GLU A 542 14.34 9.37 -12.25
C GLU A 542 14.33 8.03 -11.47
N PRO A 543 14.59 6.88 -12.12
CA PRO A 543 14.53 5.56 -11.46
C PRO A 543 15.40 5.40 -10.22
N HIS A 544 16.53 6.13 -10.10
CA HIS A 544 17.45 5.99 -8.97
C HIS A 544 16.80 6.35 -7.62
N LEU A 545 15.77 7.22 -7.61
CA LEU A 545 15.02 7.60 -6.41
C LEU A 545 14.11 6.48 -5.90
N LEU A 546 13.56 5.67 -6.81
CA LEU A 546 12.84 4.44 -6.48
C LEU A 546 13.84 3.38 -5.98
N GLU A 547 14.96 3.22 -6.68
CA GLU A 547 16.05 2.31 -6.29
C GLU A 547 16.68 2.67 -4.92
N ALA A 548 16.64 3.94 -4.50
CA ALA A 548 16.99 4.37 -3.15
C ALA A 548 16.06 3.76 -2.11
N CYS A 549 14.74 3.90 -2.29
CA CYS A 549 13.74 3.30 -1.40
C CYS A 549 13.90 1.77 -1.31
N VAL A 550 14.28 1.13 -2.41
CA VAL A 550 14.57 -0.32 -2.46
C VAL A 550 15.83 -0.66 -1.65
N ARG A 551 16.92 0.11 -1.80
CA ARG A 551 18.15 -0.07 -0.99
C ARG A 551 17.88 0.08 0.51
N ASP A 552 17.10 1.09 0.89
CA ASP A 552 16.78 1.39 2.29
C ASP A 552 16.02 0.21 2.93
N VAL A 553 14.96 -0.30 2.28
CA VAL A 553 14.19 -1.45 2.78
C VAL A 553 15.02 -2.74 2.78
N LEU A 554 15.76 -3.03 1.71
CA LEU A 554 16.52 -4.28 1.60
C LEU A 554 17.72 -4.33 2.54
N ASN A 555 18.29 -3.19 2.96
CA ASN A 555 19.34 -3.17 3.99
C ASN A 555 18.87 -3.81 5.31
N ASP A 556 17.61 -3.59 5.68
CA ASP A 556 17.07 -4.00 6.97
C ASP A 556 16.29 -5.32 6.92
N THR A 557 15.94 -5.79 5.70
CA THR A 557 15.10 -6.97 5.46
C THR A 557 15.78 -8.12 4.71
N ALA A 558 16.80 -7.85 3.88
CA ALA A 558 17.49 -8.91 3.14
C ALA A 558 18.66 -9.51 3.97
N PRO A 559 18.66 -10.83 4.24
CA PRO A 559 19.82 -11.50 4.83
C PRO A 559 21.04 -11.41 3.91
N ARG A 560 22.23 -11.45 4.51
CA ARG A 560 23.50 -11.42 3.78
C ARG A 560 23.87 -12.83 3.33
N ALA A 561 24.47 -12.93 2.16
CA ALA A 561 25.13 -14.13 1.65
C ALA A 561 26.41 -13.71 0.90
N MET A 562 27.39 -14.59 0.85
CA MET A 562 28.57 -14.43 0.02
C MET A 562 28.33 -15.10 -1.34
N ALA A 563 28.52 -14.33 -2.41
CA ALA A 563 28.43 -14.80 -3.78
C ALA A 563 29.54 -14.17 -4.62
N VAL A 564 30.14 -14.97 -5.49
CA VAL A 564 31.24 -14.61 -6.37
C VAL A 564 30.76 -14.75 -7.81
N LEU A 565 30.68 -13.62 -8.53
CA LEU A 565 30.15 -13.59 -9.89
C LEU A 565 31.18 -14.02 -10.93
N GLN A 566 32.44 -13.63 -10.77
CA GLN A 566 33.54 -14.06 -11.64
C GLN A 566 34.54 -14.86 -10.80
N PRO A 567 34.34 -16.18 -10.65
CA PRO A 567 35.11 -16.97 -9.69
C PRO A 567 36.55 -17.23 -10.12
N LEU A 568 37.47 -16.70 -9.32
CA LEU A 568 38.88 -17.05 -9.31
C LEU A 568 39.12 -18.09 -8.21
N ARG A 569 39.62 -19.27 -8.59
CA ARG A 569 40.00 -20.33 -7.64
C ARG A 569 41.24 -19.91 -6.85
N VAL A 570 41.23 -20.17 -5.54
CA VAL A 570 42.33 -19.90 -4.62
C VAL A 570 42.59 -21.12 -3.75
N THR A 571 43.82 -21.56 -3.71
CA THR A 571 44.29 -22.69 -2.89
C THR A 571 45.21 -22.16 -1.79
N ILE A 572 44.83 -22.37 -0.53
CA ILE A 572 45.56 -21.97 0.68
C ILE A 572 46.54 -23.08 1.06
N ALA A 573 47.84 -22.83 0.88
CA ALA A 573 48.88 -23.85 1.01
C ALA A 573 49.21 -24.25 2.47
N ASN A 574 49.03 -23.35 3.43
CA ASN A 574 49.44 -23.52 4.84
C ASN A 574 48.26 -23.44 5.83
N LEU A 575 47.08 -23.93 5.46
CA LEU A 575 45.91 -23.90 6.35
C LEU A 575 46.20 -24.69 7.65
N PRO A 576 46.09 -24.08 8.86
CA PRO A 576 46.50 -24.74 10.09
C PRO A 576 45.65 -25.96 10.48
N GLU A 577 46.27 -26.93 11.18
CA GLU A 577 45.54 -27.97 11.90
C GLU A 577 44.61 -27.33 12.96
N GLY A 578 43.37 -27.81 13.04
CA GLY A 578 42.34 -27.20 13.89
C GLY A 578 41.65 -25.95 13.31
N SER A 579 41.88 -25.62 12.04
CA SER A 579 41.09 -24.62 11.32
C SER A 579 39.59 -24.97 11.32
N LYS A 580 38.73 -23.95 11.42
CA LYS A 580 37.27 -24.14 11.49
C LYS A 580 36.74 -24.70 10.16
N SER A 581 35.96 -25.79 10.23
CA SER A 581 35.21 -26.32 9.08
C SER A 581 34.11 -25.37 8.61
N ASP A 582 33.57 -24.57 9.53
CA ASP A 582 32.42 -23.71 9.31
C ASP A 582 32.64 -22.32 9.94
N VAL A 583 32.32 -21.29 9.16
CA VAL A 583 32.41 -19.88 9.53
C VAL A 583 30.99 -19.37 9.78
N ARG A 584 30.76 -18.82 10.99
CA ARG A 584 29.49 -18.16 11.35
C ARG A 584 29.44 -16.80 10.67
N VAL A 585 28.38 -16.54 9.90
CA VAL A 585 28.14 -15.28 9.20
C VAL A 585 26.82 -14.69 9.71
N PRO A 586 26.81 -13.45 10.26
CA PRO A 586 25.57 -12.79 10.67
C PRO A 586 24.67 -12.47 9.48
N ASP A 587 23.38 -12.80 9.58
CA ASP A 587 22.40 -12.51 8.51
C ASP A 587 22.17 -11.00 8.36
N PHE A 588 22.35 -10.24 9.45
CA PHE A 588 22.19 -8.79 9.52
C PHE A 588 23.33 -8.18 10.35
N PRO A 589 24.43 -7.68 9.74
CA PRO A 589 25.58 -7.14 10.47
C PRO A 589 25.27 -5.97 11.41
N ALA A 590 24.19 -5.24 11.18
CA ALA A 590 23.73 -4.16 12.07
C ALA A 590 22.93 -4.67 13.29
N ASN A 591 22.48 -5.94 13.28
CA ASN A 591 21.69 -6.55 14.34
C ASN A 591 21.83 -8.09 14.30
N GLU A 592 22.88 -8.63 14.94
CA GLU A 592 23.14 -10.08 14.96
C GLU A 592 22.02 -10.91 15.62
N ALA A 593 21.15 -10.29 16.42
CA ALA A 593 20.01 -10.97 17.05
C ALA A 593 18.95 -11.42 16.04
N LYS A 594 18.97 -10.88 14.80
CA LYS A 594 18.09 -11.34 13.70
C LYS A 594 18.48 -12.69 13.11
N GLY A 595 19.68 -13.20 13.36
CA GLY A 595 20.12 -14.50 12.87
C GLY A 595 21.57 -14.55 12.39
N SER A 596 22.03 -15.78 12.14
CA SER A 596 23.31 -16.08 11.51
C SER A 596 23.28 -17.47 10.90
N HIS A 597 23.89 -17.64 9.73
CA HIS A 597 24.10 -18.94 9.09
C HIS A 597 25.57 -19.40 9.22
N ALA A 598 25.82 -20.65 8.84
CA ALA A 598 27.16 -21.23 8.73
C ALA A 598 27.54 -21.38 7.25
N VAL A 599 28.78 -20.99 6.92
CA VAL A 599 29.37 -21.16 5.58
C VAL A 599 30.59 -22.08 5.71
N PRO A 600 30.68 -23.19 4.94
CA PRO A 600 31.84 -24.07 4.95
C PRO A 600 33.13 -23.31 4.61
N PHE A 601 34.25 -23.69 5.24
CA PHE A 601 35.58 -23.19 4.94
C PHE A 601 36.54 -24.36 4.74
N SER A 602 37.42 -24.25 3.74
CA SER A 602 38.41 -25.26 3.42
C SER A 602 39.63 -24.63 2.73
N SER A 603 40.66 -25.43 2.45
CA SER A 603 41.85 -24.97 1.74
C SER A 603 41.60 -24.49 0.31
N THR A 604 40.46 -24.87 -0.32
CA THR A 604 40.05 -24.33 -1.62
C THR A 604 38.89 -23.36 -1.44
N ILE A 605 39.09 -22.10 -1.81
CA ILE A 605 38.06 -21.06 -1.83
C ILE A 605 37.98 -20.41 -3.22
N PHE A 606 36.93 -19.63 -3.44
CA PHE A 606 36.77 -18.79 -4.62
C PHE A 606 36.58 -17.35 -4.19
N ILE A 607 37.21 -16.42 -4.92
CA ILE A 607 37.07 -14.96 -4.75
C ILE A 607 36.73 -14.33 -6.09
N GLU A 608 36.33 -13.05 -6.11
CA GLU A 608 36.14 -12.34 -7.38
C GLU A 608 37.46 -12.19 -8.14
N GLN A 609 37.43 -12.43 -9.45
CA GLN A 609 38.54 -12.16 -10.37
C GLN A 609 39.03 -10.70 -10.24
N SER A 610 38.12 -9.77 -9.92
CA SER A 610 38.43 -8.34 -9.74
C SER A 610 39.09 -7.98 -8.40
N ASP A 611 39.24 -8.95 -7.49
CA ASP A 611 39.92 -8.78 -6.19
C ASP A 611 41.37 -9.30 -6.17
N PHE A 612 41.87 -9.83 -7.30
CA PHE A 612 43.30 -10.00 -7.55
C PHE A 612 43.79 -9.13 -8.71
N ARG A 613 44.95 -8.50 -8.55
CA ARG A 613 45.69 -7.84 -9.63
C ARG A 613 47.19 -8.08 -9.50
N GLU A 614 47.84 -8.39 -10.61
CA GLU A 614 49.30 -8.56 -10.66
C GLU A 614 50.05 -7.22 -10.55
N VAL A 615 49.48 -6.14 -11.09
CA VAL A 615 50.06 -4.80 -11.03
C VAL A 615 49.29 -3.96 -10.03
N MET A 616 50.01 -3.32 -9.10
CA MET A 616 49.41 -2.44 -8.10
C MET A 616 49.05 -1.09 -8.73
N GLU A 617 47.76 -0.72 -8.66
CA GLU A 617 47.27 0.60 -9.06
C GLU A 617 46.97 1.49 -7.84
N LYS A 618 47.12 2.81 -8.02
CA LYS A 618 46.85 3.79 -6.96
C LYS A 618 45.39 3.70 -6.51
N GLY A 619 45.18 3.40 -5.23
CA GLY A 619 43.85 3.25 -4.63
C GLY A 619 43.31 1.83 -4.59
N TYR A 620 43.99 0.84 -5.19
CA TYR A 620 43.62 -0.56 -5.10
C TYR A 620 43.97 -1.17 -3.73
N LYS A 621 42.97 -1.75 -3.04
CA LYS A 621 43.09 -2.21 -1.63
C LYS A 621 42.98 -3.73 -1.43
N ARG A 622 42.87 -4.52 -2.50
CA ARG A 622 42.67 -5.98 -2.45
C ARG A 622 43.96 -6.72 -2.82
N LEU A 623 43.91 -8.02 -3.09
CA LEU A 623 45.10 -8.87 -3.22
C LEU A 623 45.96 -8.46 -4.42
N THR A 624 47.26 -8.26 -4.18
CA THR A 624 48.31 -8.18 -5.21
C THR A 624 49.51 -9.01 -4.74
N PRO A 625 50.55 -9.23 -5.57
CA PRO A 625 51.77 -9.90 -5.12
C PRO A 625 52.40 -9.28 -3.86
N ASP A 626 52.35 -7.95 -3.75
CA ASP A 626 52.96 -7.19 -2.64
C ASP A 626 51.94 -6.73 -1.57
N GLN A 627 50.67 -7.14 -1.66
CA GLN A 627 49.60 -6.65 -0.76
C GLN A 627 48.64 -7.77 -0.33
N PRO A 628 48.61 -8.13 0.96
CA PRO A 628 47.66 -9.11 1.50
C PRO A 628 46.24 -8.55 1.61
N VAL A 629 45.25 -9.45 1.75
CA VAL A 629 43.84 -9.08 1.93
C VAL A 629 43.16 -9.96 3.00
N GLY A 630 42.24 -9.39 3.76
CA GLY A 630 41.46 -10.13 4.74
C GLY A 630 40.30 -10.90 4.10
N LEU A 631 40.00 -12.10 4.61
CA LEU A 631 38.78 -12.83 4.28
C LEU A 631 37.68 -12.46 5.28
N ARG A 632 36.51 -12.03 4.80
CA ARG A 632 35.37 -11.68 5.67
C ARG A 632 34.94 -12.88 6.51
N HIS A 633 34.62 -12.62 7.79
CA HIS A 633 34.13 -13.59 8.79
C HIS A 633 35.09 -14.75 9.16
N ALA A 634 35.99 -15.17 8.28
CA ALA A 634 36.84 -16.34 8.45
C ALA A 634 37.94 -16.17 9.51
N GLY A 635 38.32 -14.93 9.87
CA GLY A 635 39.40 -14.67 10.84
C GLY A 635 40.82 -14.85 10.27
N TYR A 636 40.97 -14.82 8.94
CA TYR A 636 42.24 -15.02 8.26
C TYR A 636 42.57 -13.87 7.30
N VAL A 637 43.87 -13.59 7.17
CA VAL A 637 44.46 -12.71 6.15
C VAL A 637 45.25 -13.59 5.19
N ILE A 638 45.06 -13.40 3.88
CA ILE A 638 45.76 -14.16 2.84
C ILE A 638 46.81 -13.31 2.12
N SER A 639 47.94 -13.94 1.80
CA SER A 639 49.09 -13.37 1.09
C SER A 639 49.39 -14.17 -0.17
N PHE A 640 49.67 -13.49 -1.27
CA PHE A 640 49.99 -14.13 -2.54
C PHE A 640 51.30 -14.94 -2.46
N GLN A 641 51.31 -16.13 -3.07
CA GLN A 641 52.56 -16.86 -3.37
C GLN A 641 52.78 -17.01 -4.88
N LYS A 642 51.76 -17.47 -5.61
CA LYS A 642 51.92 -17.90 -7.00
C LYS A 642 50.65 -17.75 -7.81
N VAL A 643 50.82 -17.45 -9.09
CA VAL A 643 49.74 -17.33 -10.07
C VAL A 643 49.84 -18.47 -11.09
N ILE A 644 48.73 -19.17 -11.31
CA ILE A 644 48.61 -20.20 -12.35
C ILE A 644 47.84 -19.60 -13.53
N LYS A 645 48.45 -19.66 -14.72
CA LYS A 645 47.89 -19.05 -15.94
C LYS A 645 47.72 -20.06 -17.05
N VAL A 646 46.61 -19.96 -17.77
CA VAL A 646 46.33 -20.76 -18.97
C VAL A 646 46.31 -19.86 -20.20
N ARG A 647 46.83 -20.39 -21.32
CA ARG A 647 46.77 -19.71 -22.62
C ARG A 647 45.46 -20.08 -23.31
N LEU A 648 44.50 -19.16 -23.32
CA LEU A 648 43.25 -19.31 -24.07
C LEU A 648 43.42 -18.83 -25.53
N PRO A 649 42.67 -19.38 -26.51
CA PRO A 649 42.93 -19.11 -27.94
C PRO A 649 42.71 -17.67 -28.41
N ARG A 650 42.08 -16.79 -27.60
CA ARG A 650 41.72 -15.41 -27.97
C ARG A 650 42.04 -14.35 -26.90
N VAL A 651 42.69 -14.71 -25.79
CA VAL A 651 43.02 -13.78 -24.69
C VAL A 651 44.46 -14.00 -24.24
N SER A 652 45.19 -12.92 -24.00
CA SER A 652 46.52 -12.95 -23.38
C SER A 652 46.44 -13.57 -21.98
N ARG A 653 47.29 -14.59 -21.71
CA ARG A 653 47.48 -15.34 -20.44
C ARG A 653 46.44 -15.05 -19.35
N CYS A 654 45.36 -15.82 -19.32
CA CYS A 654 44.32 -15.68 -18.31
C CYS A 654 44.78 -16.30 -16.97
N VAL A 655 44.57 -15.60 -15.86
CA VAL A 655 44.79 -16.10 -14.50
C VAL A 655 43.62 -17.00 -14.12
N VAL A 656 43.89 -18.27 -13.83
CA VAL A 656 42.85 -19.29 -13.56
C VAL A 656 42.83 -19.77 -12.10
N GLU A 657 43.98 -19.71 -11.42
CA GLU A 657 44.10 -20.14 -10.02
C GLU A 657 45.24 -19.38 -9.33
N LEU A 658 45.07 -19.12 -8.02
CA LEU A 658 46.09 -18.56 -7.14
C LEU A 658 46.49 -19.56 -6.06
N GLU A 659 47.78 -19.60 -5.74
CA GLU A 659 48.33 -20.23 -4.55
C GLU A 659 48.63 -19.11 -3.53
N VAL A 660 48.13 -19.26 -2.31
CA VAL A 660 48.25 -18.24 -1.24
C VAL A 660 48.62 -18.89 0.09
N THR A 661 49.21 -18.12 0.99
CA THR A 661 49.27 -18.47 2.42
C THR A 661 48.25 -17.69 3.23
N CYS A 662 47.86 -18.21 4.40
CA CYS A 662 47.04 -17.52 5.39
C CYS A 662 47.76 -17.37 6.74
N CYS A 663 47.38 -16.34 7.49
CA CYS A 663 47.69 -16.15 8.90
C CYS A 663 46.45 -15.64 9.67
N SER A 664 46.41 -15.84 11.00
CA SER A 664 45.30 -15.35 11.83
C SER A 664 45.22 -13.83 11.78
N SER A 665 44.01 -13.28 11.63
CA SER A 665 43.78 -11.83 11.63
C SER A 665 44.12 -11.13 12.96
N GLU A 666 44.30 -11.89 14.04
CA GLU A 666 44.77 -11.38 15.33
C GLU A 666 46.30 -11.16 15.36
N THR A 667 47.03 -11.94 14.57
CA THR A 667 48.50 -11.89 14.45
C THR A 667 49.00 -11.15 13.22
N ALA A 668 48.15 -11.01 12.20
CA ALA A 668 48.49 -10.37 10.93
C ALA A 668 48.53 -8.84 11.07
N GLU A 669 49.39 -8.20 10.27
CA GLU A 669 49.28 -6.76 10.08
C GLU A 669 47.94 -6.42 9.41
N LYS A 670 47.27 -5.36 9.88
CA LYS A 670 45.88 -5.07 9.52
C LYS A 670 45.74 -4.83 8.00
N PRO A 671 44.99 -5.68 7.26
CA PRO A 671 44.89 -5.57 5.81
C PRO A 671 44.10 -4.33 5.39
N LYS A 672 44.38 -3.80 4.18
CA LYS A 672 43.74 -2.58 3.66
C LYS A 672 42.28 -2.78 3.27
N ALA A 673 41.82 -4.02 3.10
CA ALA A 673 40.43 -4.39 2.87
C ALA A 673 40.14 -5.83 3.32
N PHE A 674 38.84 -6.12 3.47
CA PHE A 674 38.31 -7.47 3.63
C PHE A 674 37.36 -7.81 2.46
N ILE A 675 37.61 -8.92 1.78
CA ILE A 675 36.84 -9.41 0.63
C ILE A 675 35.92 -10.57 1.02
N HIS A 676 34.83 -10.73 0.27
CA HIS A 676 34.00 -11.93 0.35
C HIS A 676 34.66 -13.10 -0.39
N TRP A 677 34.25 -14.30 -0.04
CA TRP A 677 34.77 -15.56 -0.59
C TRP A 677 33.68 -16.62 -0.46
N VAL A 678 33.80 -17.72 -1.19
CA VAL A 678 32.95 -18.91 -0.99
C VAL A 678 33.80 -20.19 -1.01
N SER A 679 33.41 -21.19 -0.23
CA SER A 679 33.99 -22.54 -0.27
C SER A 679 32.87 -23.57 -0.30
N GLN A 680 33.12 -24.71 -0.95
CA GLN A 680 32.09 -25.72 -1.29
C GLN A 680 30.77 -25.10 -1.83
N PRO A 681 30.83 -24.15 -2.79
CA PRO A 681 29.68 -23.33 -3.17
C PRO A 681 28.66 -24.09 -4.00
N LEU A 682 27.45 -23.52 -4.07
CA LEU A 682 26.44 -23.83 -5.08
C LEU A 682 26.72 -23.03 -6.35
N THR A 683 26.46 -23.61 -7.52
CA THR A 683 26.51 -22.90 -8.80
C THR A 683 25.16 -22.24 -9.10
N CYS A 684 25.17 -21.01 -9.61
CA CYS A 684 23.96 -20.28 -10.00
C CYS A 684 24.15 -19.44 -11.27
N GLU A 685 23.02 -19.16 -11.94
CA GLU A 685 22.93 -18.14 -12.98
C GLU A 685 22.64 -16.79 -12.32
N VAL A 686 23.37 -15.74 -12.70
CA VAL A 686 23.12 -14.37 -12.23
C VAL A 686 22.84 -13.46 -13.42
N ARG A 687 21.70 -12.76 -13.37
CA ARG A 687 21.21 -11.84 -14.40
C ARG A 687 21.43 -10.39 -13.93
N LEU A 688 22.35 -9.70 -14.57
CA LEU A 688 22.68 -8.30 -14.29
C LEU A 688 21.94 -7.40 -15.28
N TYR A 689 20.99 -6.61 -14.77
CA TYR A 689 20.19 -5.68 -15.58
C TYR A 689 20.73 -4.25 -15.51
N GLU A 690 20.79 -3.58 -16.65
CA GLU A 690 21.06 -2.14 -16.80
C GLU A 690 19.82 -1.43 -17.38
N ARG A 691 19.87 -0.11 -17.59
CA ARG A 691 18.76 0.65 -18.21
C ARG A 691 18.43 0.08 -19.60
N LEU A 692 17.14 -0.12 -19.89
CA LEU A 692 16.66 -0.63 -21.18
C LEU A 692 16.84 0.38 -22.32
N PHE A 693 16.68 1.66 -22.00
CA PHE A 693 16.75 2.78 -22.94
C PHE A 693 17.99 3.62 -22.67
N LEU A 694 18.62 4.12 -23.72
CA LEU A 694 19.81 4.98 -23.62
C LEU A 694 19.45 6.41 -23.21
N HIS A 695 18.31 6.95 -23.67
CA HIS A 695 17.92 8.33 -23.40
C HIS A 695 16.84 8.46 -22.31
N LYS A 696 16.81 9.63 -21.62
CA LYS A 696 15.82 9.95 -20.57
C LYS A 696 14.37 9.90 -21.06
N HIS A 697 14.14 10.26 -22.32
CA HIS A 697 12.82 10.36 -22.95
C HIS A 697 12.78 9.55 -24.26
N PRO A 698 12.71 8.19 -24.19
CA PRO A 698 12.76 7.33 -25.38
C PRO A 698 11.56 7.49 -26.33
N GLU A 699 10.49 8.13 -25.86
CA GLU A 699 9.28 8.40 -26.65
C GLU A 699 9.32 9.76 -27.40
N ASP A 700 10.31 10.61 -27.12
CA ASP A 700 10.44 11.94 -27.74
C ASP A 700 11.11 11.84 -29.11
N GLN A 701 10.40 12.25 -30.17
CA GLN A 701 10.89 12.20 -31.56
C GLN A 701 12.02 13.20 -31.84
N SER A 702 12.19 14.24 -31.01
CA SER A 702 13.33 15.16 -31.13
C SER A 702 14.64 14.55 -30.62
N VAL A 703 14.55 13.59 -29.69
CA VAL A 703 15.69 12.85 -29.13
C VAL A 703 15.92 11.54 -29.87
N VAL A 704 14.84 10.82 -30.21
CA VAL A 704 14.86 9.51 -30.86
C VAL A 704 14.04 9.57 -32.16
N PRO A 705 14.59 10.14 -33.26
CA PRO A 705 13.84 10.39 -34.49
C PRO A 705 13.35 9.12 -35.19
N ASN A 706 14.06 8.00 -35.00
CA ASN A 706 13.66 6.69 -35.55
C ASN A 706 12.67 5.92 -34.64
N GLY A 707 12.21 6.56 -33.56
CA GLY A 707 11.26 6.02 -32.58
C GLY A 707 11.90 5.08 -31.54
N PHE A 708 11.23 4.92 -30.40
CA PHE A 708 11.75 4.29 -29.18
C PHE A 708 12.47 2.93 -29.32
N LEU A 709 12.19 2.14 -30.37
CA LEU A 709 12.89 0.87 -30.62
C LEU A 709 14.34 1.04 -31.09
N SER A 710 14.72 2.20 -31.63
CA SER A 710 16.14 2.48 -31.94
C SER A 710 16.94 2.94 -30.72
N ASP A 711 16.30 3.12 -29.56
CA ASP A 711 16.93 3.62 -28.33
C ASP A 711 17.27 2.50 -27.32
N ILE A 712 17.16 1.24 -27.75
CA ILE A 712 17.42 0.07 -26.91
C ILE A 712 18.91 -0.06 -26.62
N ASN A 713 19.25 -0.16 -25.34
CA ASN A 713 20.59 -0.45 -24.87
C ASN A 713 20.92 -1.95 -25.09
N PRO A 714 21.92 -2.30 -25.93
CA PRO A 714 22.32 -3.69 -26.14
C PRO A 714 22.91 -4.32 -24.88
N ASP A 715 23.54 -3.53 -24.01
CA ASP A 715 24.13 -3.94 -22.73
C ASP A 715 23.10 -3.93 -21.58
N SER A 716 21.79 -3.92 -21.89
CA SER A 716 20.73 -3.90 -20.88
C SER A 716 20.62 -5.19 -20.04
N LEU A 717 21.19 -6.30 -20.50
CA LEU A 717 21.22 -7.58 -19.78
C LEU A 717 22.55 -8.31 -20.01
N HIS A 718 23.27 -8.58 -18.92
CA HIS A 718 24.41 -9.51 -18.91
C HIS A 718 24.07 -10.74 -18.06
N VAL A 719 24.23 -11.94 -18.63
CA VAL A 719 23.98 -13.22 -17.95
C VAL A 719 25.30 -13.89 -17.60
N ILE A 720 25.45 -14.26 -16.33
CA ILE A 720 26.61 -14.96 -15.78
C ILE A 720 26.16 -16.36 -15.36
N SER A 721 26.44 -17.37 -16.18
CA SER A 721 25.91 -18.74 -15.99
C SER A 721 26.69 -19.61 -14.99
N GLY A 722 27.84 -19.14 -14.52
CA GLY A 722 28.77 -19.89 -13.67
C GLY A 722 29.18 -19.13 -12.40
N ALA A 723 28.27 -18.32 -11.85
CA ALA A 723 28.49 -17.68 -10.57
C ALA A 723 28.44 -18.73 -9.44
N LEU A 724 29.09 -18.43 -8.32
CA LEU A 724 29.18 -19.30 -7.16
C LEU A 724 28.59 -18.58 -5.94
N VAL A 725 27.72 -19.24 -5.18
CA VAL A 725 27.08 -18.70 -3.98
C VAL A 725 27.24 -19.68 -2.82
N ASP A 726 27.30 -19.16 -1.58
CA ASP A 726 27.37 -20.01 -0.40
C ASP A 726 26.11 -20.90 -0.22
N THR A 727 26.18 -21.82 0.74
CA THR A 727 25.15 -22.82 0.97
C THR A 727 23.90 -22.31 1.70
N SER A 728 23.87 -21.07 2.21
CA SER A 728 22.72 -20.50 2.94
C SER A 728 21.47 -20.39 2.04
N VAL A 729 21.66 -20.05 0.77
CA VAL A 729 20.58 -19.85 -0.20
C VAL A 729 19.92 -21.16 -0.67
N LYS A 730 20.41 -22.34 -0.25
CA LYS A 730 19.91 -23.65 -0.70
C LYS A 730 18.41 -23.88 -0.45
N ARG A 731 17.84 -23.18 0.53
CA ARG A 731 16.40 -23.28 0.90
C ARG A 731 15.60 -22.05 0.48
N ALA A 732 16.18 -21.15 -0.31
CA ALA A 732 15.50 -19.96 -0.82
C ALA A 732 14.34 -20.36 -1.74
N LYS A 733 13.25 -19.59 -1.64
CA LYS A 733 12.07 -19.67 -2.51
C LYS A 733 12.12 -18.55 -3.55
N ALA A 734 11.34 -18.67 -4.62
CA ALA A 734 11.20 -17.61 -5.60
C ALA A 734 10.78 -16.30 -4.93
N LEU A 735 11.38 -15.19 -5.34
CA LEU A 735 11.22 -13.85 -4.75
C LEU A 735 11.80 -13.66 -3.33
N ASP A 736 12.55 -14.63 -2.78
CA ASP A 736 13.44 -14.36 -1.64
C ASP A 736 14.55 -13.40 -2.08
N ARG A 737 14.98 -12.53 -1.15
CA ARG A 737 15.87 -11.40 -1.40
C ARG A 737 17.11 -11.51 -0.51
N PHE A 738 18.29 -11.27 -1.09
CA PHE A 738 19.58 -11.39 -0.41
C PHE A 738 20.44 -10.16 -0.71
N GLN A 739 21.26 -9.75 0.27
CA GLN A 739 22.41 -8.89 0.00
C GLN A 739 23.61 -9.80 -0.31
N PHE A 740 24.04 -9.85 -1.57
CA PHE A 740 25.32 -10.46 -1.91
C PHE A 740 26.43 -9.50 -1.49
N GLU A 741 27.23 -9.93 -0.52
CA GLU A 741 28.22 -9.08 0.15
C GLU A 741 29.16 -8.38 -0.84
N ARG A 742 29.32 -7.06 -0.68
CA ARG A 742 30.09 -6.16 -1.57
C ARG A 742 29.58 -6.03 -3.02
N VAL A 743 28.68 -6.88 -3.50
CA VAL A 743 28.19 -6.88 -4.89
C VAL A 743 26.91 -6.05 -5.03
N GLY A 744 25.84 -6.37 -4.31
CA GLY A 744 24.52 -5.79 -4.55
C GLY A 744 23.39 -6.51 -3.83
N TYR A 745 22.17 -6.09 -4.11
CA TYR A 745 20.97 -6.82 -3.71
C TYR A 745 20.45 -7.65 -4.87
N PHE A 746 20.05 -8.88 -4.56
CA PHE A 746 19.62 -9.89 -5.52
C PHE A 746 18.32 -10.55 -5.05
N SER A 747 17.55 -11.09 -5.98
CA SER A 747 16.38 -11.90 -5.68
C SER A 747 16.36 -13.17 -6.51
N LEU A 748 15.90 -14.28 -5.92
CA LEU A 748 15.74 -15.54 -6.64
C LEU A 748 14.60 -15.40 -7.68
N ASP A 749 14.94 -15.57 -8.95
CA ASP A 749 14.00 -15.44 -10.07
C ASP A 749 13.02 -16.64 -10.10
N PRO A 750 11.75 -16.45 -10.51
CA PRO A 750 10.78 -17.53 -10.65
C PRO A 750 11.16 -18.66 -11.62
N ASP A 751 12.10 -18.44 -12.57
CA ASP A 751 12.67 -19.50 -13.41
C ASP A 751 13.54 -20.51 -12.62
N SER A 752 13.83 -20.23 -11.34
CA SER A 752 14.70 -21.08 -10.51
C SER A 752 14.06 -22.41 -10.17
N THR A 753 14.88 -23.46 -10.16
CA THR A 753 14.51 -24.83 -9.76
C THR A 753 15.47 -25.34 -8.69
N ALA A 754 15.17 -26.49 -8.09
CA ALA A 754 16.04 -27.11 -7.08
C ALA A 754 17.48 -27.39 -7.60
N ASP A 755 17.61 -27.69 -8.90
CA ASP A 755 18.89 -28.00 -9.56
C ASP A 755 19.55 -26.78 -10.24
N LYS A 756 18.77 -25.72 -10.51
CA LYS A 756 19.25 -24.49 -11.15
C LYS A 756 18.74 -23.25 -10.43
N LEU A 757 19.58 -22.68 -9.58
CA LEU A 757 19.35 -21.38 -8.95
C LEU A 757 19.62 -20.24 -9.93
N ILE A 758 18.71 -19.27 -9.99
CA ILE A 758 18.80 -18.10 -10.88
C ILE A 758 18.53 -16.83 -10.05
N PHE A 759 19.47 -15.89 -10.03
CA PHE A 759 19.34 -14.64 -9.28
C PHE A 759 19.28 -13.42 -10.21
N ASN A 760 18.26 -12.58 -10.02
CA ASN A 760 18.17 -11.26 -10.62
C ASN A 760 18.91 -10.23 -9.75
N ARG A 761 19.73 -9.36 -10.35
CA ARG A 761 20.23 -8.16 -9.64
C ARG A 761 19.09 -7.17 -9.47
N THR A 762 18.66 -6.98 -8.23
CA THR A 762 17.65 -6.00 -7.86
C THR A 762 18.19 -4.58 -8.03
N VAL A 763 19.26 -4.26 -7.31
CA VAL A 763 19.89 -2.93 -7.26
C VAL A 763 21.32 -3.05 -6.72
N THR A 764 22.21 -2.14 -7.10
CA THR A 764 23.57 -2.04 -6.56
C THR A 764 23.55 -1.56 -5.09
N LEU A 765 24.66 -1.73 -4.35
CA LEU A 765 24.75 -1.26 -2.96
C LEU A 765 24.76 0.28 -2.83
N LYS A 766 25.22 0.97 -3.88
CA LYS A 766 25.29 2.43 -3.99
C LYS A 766 24.95 2.84 -5.42
N GLU A 767 24.54 4.09 -5.60
CA GLU A 767 24.46 4.71 -6.92
C GLU A 767 25.84 4.75 -7.57
N ASP A 768 25.90 4.50 -8.88
CA ASP A 768 27.12 4.59 -9.67
C ASP A 768 27.21 6.02 -10.25
N PRO A 769 28.17 6.86 -9.81
CA PRO A 769 28.28 8.23 -10.28
C PRO A 769 28.55 8.34 -11.79
N GLY A 770 29.07 7.27 -12.41
CA GLY A 770 29.30 7.21 -13.86
C GLY A 770 28.06 6.88 -14.68
N LYS A 771 26.90 6.66 -14.04
CA LYS A 771 25.63 6.31 -14.69
C LYS A 771 24.50 7.30 -14.37
N ILE A 772 24.82 8.48 -13.83
CA ILE A 772 23.85 9.55 -13.56
C ILE A 772 23.51 10.27 -14.87
#